data_AF-A0A1Q9CTU6-F1
#
_entry.id   AF-A0A1Q9CTU6-F1
#
_cell.length_a   1.000
_cell.length_b   1.000
_cell.length_c   1.000
_cell.angle_alpha   90.00
_cell.angle_beta   90.00
_cell.angle_gamma   90.00
#
_symmetry.space_group_name_H-M   'P 1'
#
loop_
_entity.id
_entity.type
_entity.pdbx_description
1 polymer ?
#
loop_
_entity_poly.entity_id
_entity_poly.type
_entity_poly.pdbx_seq_one_letter_code
_entity_poly.pdbx_strand_id
1 'polypeptide(L)'
;MADLTSVAAPPSPAKVDGNAIVEDPKAYNTEKATVKSEQPGTTVEREPGGIILFWLCCVSALEGLDTQLVPACQFALQRDLGLSLGHFAILTTVQMVLTNLAAPFWGILADRGTMKKKHILFVGALGEGLAVAIFAFVPNFFVMVLLRGMSGFFLASLRPVCNGQGPQCRASRRLIADLTSDNRRGKIFGRVQSALLFGMFCSLLIAGNVANPYVGEIPGWRFLFAGAGLVAFCVAAGVAGFLVEPPHELDAAADKKGCAAVLSELKTVFNFLCIPTFCVMIMQGVFGTIPWSVMGNNLLYFKLCGLEDWEASILASEGTVMGMFGNIIGGMVADALARRFGYHGRPLSAQITVAIGIPLVFLQFYGIPAGSGSFGTYFALIAGFGVLGSWAQSGTNFPILSDIVPASDRSKVMAWECAMENSLANAIGPAMVSTLATGVFGYTFGEEEKSGKSLHSATALGSARAMAATICIPWLITLAAYTLLHWSYPRDMRRLRAKQQAATEAQGEEMGEEIMCGLMPRRSGSCFSPSWSSTYFPRLINFAMARSSSVLAGGLLGAASLGGLAFVAPGQSRPQPVQQQVAHAQGFLASTGTSTSSTGAVQGMAGALAVAGLSVAAVRGASAASRQQGIKPRAAKSVVACRSLAKLKIDGVDLKDKRVFIRVDFNVPQDKKDPNIITNTARIDAALPTIKYALDNGAKSVVLCSHLGRPNGQKDEKFSMKPVAKVVEEKLGRPVKLMNDVVGEEVEAACADPEPGTVILLENSRYYVEEEGKGKDADGNKVKASADKVKEFRASLAKLADIYCSDAFGTAHRAHSSMVGEGYPVKCSGFLLAKELDYFAKVVDAPTRPVCGILGGAKVADKIQLIMNLLDKVDIMIIGGGMAFTFIKEAGVDIGNSLYDEEGAKLVPEIRKKAEEKGVELILPVDFVCSSKFGDDGEIQEGDMSTGVPEGFLGLDIGPKSIEMNDEAIKKSKTIVWNGPMGVFEMEAFEKGTKQMMETIVSVTKDGAVSVIGGGDTATACKKYDTVDKVSHCSTGGGASLELLEGKLLPGVAALDDA
;
A
#
# COMPACT_ATOMS: atom_id res chain seq x y z
N MET A 1 -55.12 -1.19 -37.46
CA MET A 1 -55.52 -0.66 -38.78
C MET A 1 -55.11 0.80 -38.81
N ALA A 2 -53.94 1.11 -39.36
CA ALA A 2 -53.67 1.24 -40.81
C ALA A 2 -53.97 2.70 -41.22
N ASP A 3 -53.18 3.44 -41.98
CA ASP A 3 -51.97 3.22 -42.77
C ASP A 3 -51.39 4.64 -42.99
N LEU A 4 -50.09 4.87 -43.18
CA LEU A 4 -49.49 4.77 -44.50
C LEU A 4 -47.95 4.68 -44.42
N THR A 5 -47.47 3.62 -45.04
CA THR A 5 -46.10 3.23 -45.35
C THR A 5 -45.59 3.74 -46.71
N SER A 6 -44.26 3.67 -46.87
CA SER A 6 -43.46 3.54 -48.12
C SER A 6 -43.09 4.87 -48.82
N VAL A 7 -41.90 5.11 -49.38
CA VAL A 7 -40.79 4.35 -50.02
C VAL A 7 -39.52 5.24 -49.85
N ALA A 8 -38.26 4.83 -49.63
CA ALA A 8 -37.36 4.07 -50.50
C ALA A 8 -36.01 3.82 -49.77
N ALA A 9 -35.42 2.64 -49.93
CA ALA A 9 -34.04 2.36 -49.53
C ALA A 9 -33.04 2.67 -50.66
N PRO A 10 -31.85 3.21 -50.32
CA PRO A 10 -30.61 2.73 -50.96
C PRO A 10 -29.40 2.78 -49.99
N PRO A 11 -28.19 2.38 -50.43
CA PRO A 11 -27.69 1.05 -50.72
C PRO A 11 -26.80 0.50 -49.57
N SER A 12 -26.46 -0.78 -49.62
CA SER A 12 -25.51 -1.43 -48.69
C SER A 12 -24.15 -0.71 -48.66
N PRO A 13 -23.54 -0.45 -47.48
CA PRO A 13 -22.17 0.03 -47.45
C PRO A 13 -21.23 -1.10 -47.86
N ALA A 14 -20.38 -0.79 -48.85
CA ALA A 14 -19.28 -1.61 -49.30
C ALA A 14 -18.31 -1.95 -48.14
N LYS A 15 -17.71 -3.14 -48.22
CA LYS A 15 -16.60 -3.57 -47.38
C LYS A 15 -15.49 -2.52 -47.38
N VAL A 16 -15.21 -1.96 -46.21
CA VAL A 16 -13.95 -1.28 -45.91
C VAL A 16 -13.22 -2.18 -44.91
N ASP A 17 -12.18 -2.85 -45.39
CA ASP A 17 -11.17 -3.50 -44.56
C ASP A 17 -10.46 -2.44 -43.71
N GLY A 18 -10.42 -2.62 -42.40
CA GLY A 18 -9.64 -1.75 -41.52
C GLY A 18 -10.11 -1.72 -40.07
N ASN A 19 -9.49 -2.55 -39.23
CA ASN A 19 -9.42 -2.50 -37.77
C ASN A 19 -9.92 -1.21 -37.08
N ALA A 20 -11.22 -1.12 -36.82
CA ALA A 20 -11.80 -0.24 -35.80
C ALA A 20 -12.58 -1.13 -34.82
N ILE A 21 -11.87 -1.64 -33.81
CA ILE A 21 -12.49 -2.43 -32.73
C ILE A 21 -13.26 -1.45 -31.84
N VAL A 22 -14.57 -1.63 -31.79
CA VAL A 22 -15.47 -1.04 -30.80
C VAL A 22 -15.07 -1.61 -29.43
N GLU A 23 -14.59 -0.76 -28.52
CA GLU A 23 -14.23 -1.18 -27.16
C GLU A 23 -15.50 -1.48 -26.35
N ASP A 24 -15.74 -2.76 -26.07
CA ASP A 24 -16.85 -3.24 -25.23
C ASP A 24 -16.57 -2.92 -23.75
N PRO A 25 -17.47 -2.23 -23.02
CA PRO A 25 -17.35 -1.97 -21.58
C PRO A 25 -17.13 -3.24 -20.75
N LYS A 26 -17.58 -4.41 -21.23
CA LYS A 26 -17.29 -5.71 -20.61
C LYS A 26 -15.82 -6.07 -20.71
N ALA A 27 -15.12 -5.72 -21.79
CA ALA A 27 -13.70 -6.00 -22.00
C ALA A 27 -12.81 -5.34 -20.95
N TYR A 28 -13.17 -4.19 -20.37
CA TYR A 28 -12.42 -3.67 -19.23
C TYR A 28 -12.51 -4.57 -17.99
N ASN A 29 -13.69 -5.15 -17.74
CA ASN A 29 -13.91 -6.05 -16.61
C ASN A 29 -13.36 -7.46 -16.87
N THR A 30 -13.43 -7.97 -18.11
CA THR A 30 -12.82 -9.26 -18.51
C THR A 30 -11.31 -9.18 -18.73
N GLU A 31 -10.74 -8.08 -19.24
CA GLU A 31 -9.28 -7.91 -19.43
C GLU A 31 -8.55 -7.49 -18.14
N LYS A 32 -9.24 -6.92 -17.13
CA LYS A 32 -8.69 -6.86 -15.76
C LYS A 32 -8.77 -8.21 -15.06
N ALA A 33 -9.71 -9.09 -15.45
CA ALA A 33 -9.82 -10.45 -14.90
C ALA A 33 -8.74 -11.41 -15.45
N THR A 34 -8.22 -11.20 -16.67
CA THR A 34 -7.11 -12.00 -17.24
C THR A 34 -5.71 -11.52 -16.87
N VAL A 35 -5.51 -10.24 -16.48
CA VAL A 35 -4.19 -9.75 -16.02
C VAL A 35 -3.99 -9.93 -14.51
N LYS A 36 -5.07 -10.17 -13.77
CA LYS A 36 -4.97 -10.58 -12.35
C LYS A 36 -4.61 -12.06 -12.16
N SER A 37 -4.60 -12.88 -13.21
CA SER A 37 -4.41 -14.33 -13.10
C SER A 37 -2.98 -14.86 -13.28
N GLU A 38 -1.95 -14.02 -13.39
CA GLU A 38 -0.56 -14.48 -13.63
C GLU A 38 0.53 -13.94 -12.68
N GLN A 39 0.18 -13.49 -11.46
CA GLN A 39 1.19 -13.30 -10.40
C GLN A 39 0.82 -14.05 -9.12
N PRO A 40 1.66 -15.00 -8.65
CA PRO A 40 1.36 -15.82 -7.47
C PRO A 40 1.60 -15.02 -6.19
N GLY A 41 0.52 -14.74 -5.46
CA GLY A 41 0.54 -14.15 -4.11
C GLY A 41 -0.40 -12.96 -3.95
N THR A 42 -1.66 -13.19 -3.62
CA THR A 42 -2.63 -12.10 -3.39
C THR A 42 -2.52 -11.54 -1.98
N THR A 43 -2.05 -10.29 -1.91
CA THR A 43 -2.08 -9.36 -0.77
C THR A 43 -3.47 -9.27 -0.12
N VAL A 44 -3.57 -9.57 1.18
CA VAL A 44 -4.76 -9.32 2.02
C VAL A 44 -5.04 -7.82 2.07
N GLU A 45 -6.21 -7.38 1.59
CA GLU A 45 -6.70 -6.01 1.78
C GLU A 45 -6.79 -5.67 3.27
N ARG A 46 -6.07 -4.63 3.70
CA ARG A 46 -6.14 -4.10 5.07
C ARG A 46 -6.20 -2.60 4.99
N GLU A 47 -7.22 -1.96 5.55
CA GLU A 47 -7.20 -0.51 5.68
C GLU A 47 -5.96 -0.05 6.48
N PRO A 48 -5.33 1.08 6.11
CA PRO A 48 -4.32 1.67 6.96
C PRO A 48 -4.88 1.86 8.37
N GLY A 49 -4.17 1.35 9.38
CA GLY A 49 -4.60 1.48 10.76
C GLY A 49 -4.93 2.94 11.06
N GLY A 50 -6.09 3.22 11.68
CA GLY A 50 -6.63 4.57 11.80
C GLY A 50 -5.67 5.60 12.40
N ILE A 51 -4.75 5.16 13.27
CA ILE A 51 -3.68 5.99 13.85
C ILE A 51 -2.68 6.46 12.79
N ILE A 52 -2.30 5.58 11.86
CA ILE A 52 -1.31 5.92 10.83
C ILE A 52 -1.94 6.88 9.82
N LEU A 53 -3.18 6.64 9.43
CA LEU A 53 -3.92 7.56 8.56
C LEU A 53 -4.13 8.93 9.22
N PHE A 54 -4.43 8.96 10.53
CA PHE A 54 -4.57 10.22 11.28
C PHE A 54 -3.30 11.07 11.22
N TRP A 55 -2.13 10.50 11.51
CA TRP A 55 -0.88 11.26 11.49
C TRP A 55 -0.44 11.67 10.09
N LEU A 56 -0.74 10.86 9.05
CA LEU A 56 -0.58 11.31 7.67
C LEU A 56 -1.47 12.51 7.35
N CYS A 57 -2.74 12.50 7.77
CA CYS A 57 -3.62 13.65 7.62
C CYS A 57 -3.11 14.89 8.37
N CYS A 58 -2.56 14.74 9.59
CA CYS A 58 -1.96 15.86 10.33
C CYS A 58 -0.77 16.46 9.60
N VAL A 59 0.09 15.61 9.03
CA VAL A 59 1.24 16.04 8.22
C VAL A 59 0.79 16.76 6.95
N SER A 60 -0.22 16.24 6.24
CA SER A 60 -0.78 16.91 5.06
C SER A 60 -1.44 18.24 5.43
N ALA A 61 -2.12 18.33 6.57
CA ALA A 61 -2.68 19.59 7.05
C ALA A 61 -1.58 20.64 7.36
N LEU A 62 -0.43 20.20 7.88
CA LEU A 62 0.71 21.08 8.12
C LEU A 62 1.24 21.71 6.82
N GLU A 63 1.38 20.90 5.76
CA GLU A 63 1.77 21.41 4.44
C GLU A 63 0.77 22.44 3.89
N GLY A 64 -0.52 22.18 4.05
CA GLY A 64 -1.58 23.08 3.59
C GLY A 64 -1.57 24.41 4.35
N LEU A 65 -1.28 24.36 5.65
CA LEU A 65 -1.16 25.54 6.50
C LEU A 65 -0.05 26.47 6.00
N ASP A 66 1.17 25.96 5.82
CA ASP A 66 2.31 26.81 5.44
C ASP A 66 2.22 27.32 3.98
N THR A 67 1.58 26.55 3.09
CA THR A 67 1.35 26.94 1.69
C THR A 67 0.56 28.25 1.60
N GLN A 68 -0.41 28.46 2.50
CA GLN A 68 -1.25 29.66 2.50
C GLN A 68 -0.82 30.74 3.51
N LEU A 69 0.24 30.49 4.28
CA LEU A 69 0.64 31.38 5.37
C LEU A 69 1.14 32.75 4.89
N VAL A 70 2.01 32.77 3.86
CA VAL A 70 2.52 34.03 3.27
C VAL A 70 1.44 34.78 2.48
N PRO A 71 0.69 34.14 1.55
CA PRO A 71 -0.41 34.80 0.85
C PRO A 71 -1.43 35.44 1.79
N ALA A 72 -1.76 34.77 2.89
CA ALA A 72 -2.73 35.29 3.85
C ALA A 72 -2.18 36.46 4.70
N CYS A 73 -0.86 36.57 4.85
CA CYS A 73 -0.18 37.67 5.56
C CYS A 73 0.26 38.82 4.65
N GLN A 74 -0.06 38.80 3.37
CA GLN A 74 0.51 39.70 2.37
C GLN A 74 0.35 41.18 2.72
N PHE A 75 -0.84 41.58 3.18
CA PHE A 75 -1.11 42.97 3.56
C PHE A 75 -0.29 43.43 4.77
N ALA A 76 -0.24 42.61 5.83
CA ALA A 76 0.52 42.91 7.03
C ALA A 76 2.03 43.01 6.73
N LEU A 77 2.56 42.08 5.93
CA LEU A 77 3.96 42.09 5.51
C LEU A 77 4.29 43.27 4.59
N GLN A 78 3.36 43.69 3.72
CA GLN A 78 3.53 44.87 2.89
C GLN A 78 3.57 46.15 3.73
N ARG A 79 2.65 46.28 4.70
CA ARG A 79 2.58 47.42 5.62
C ARG A 79 3.84 47.53 6.49
N ASP A 80 4.26 46.42 7.09
CA ASP A 80 5.29 46.45 8.13
C ASP A 80 6.73 46.37 7.58
N LEU A 81 6.92 45.74 6.42
CA LEU A 81 8.24 45.49 5.83
C LEU A 81 8.41 46.15 4.44
N GLY A 82 7.39 46.80 3.90
CA GLY A 82 7.45 47.46 2.59
C GLY A 82 7.56 46.49 1.40
N LEU A 83 7.17 45.23 1.58
CA LEU A 83 7.28 44.21 0.53
C LEU A 83 6.28 44.47 -0.62
N SER A 84 6.77 44.45 -1.85
CA SER A 84 5.93 44.54 -3.06
C SER A 84 5.37 43.18 -3.50
N LEU A 85 4.38 43.18 -4.39
CA LEU A 85 3.84 41.97 -5.02
C LEU A 85 4.92 41.07 -5.63
N GLY A 86 5.97 41.66 -6.22
CA GLY A 86 7.12 40.92 -6.74
C GLY A 86 7.90 40.17 -5.67
N HIS A 87 8.05 40.77 -4.47
CA HIS A 87 8.71 40.12 -3.34
C HIS A 87 7.91 38.90 -2.83
N PHE A 88 6.58 39.00 -2.74
CA PHE A 88 5.72 37.87 -2.37
C PHE A 88 5.73 36.76 -3.41
N ALA A 89 5.73 37.11 -4.69
CA ALA A 89 5.91 36.16 -5.77
C ALA A 89 7.24 35.41 -5.64
N ILE A 90 8.35 36.10 -5.32
CA ILE A 90 9.65 35.46 -5.08
C ILE A 90 9.58 34.52 -3.87
N LEU A 91 9.06 34.96 -2.72
CA LEU A 91 8.97 34.13 -1.50
C LEU A 91 8.17 32.84 -1.74
N THR A 92 7.05 32.95 -2.45
CA THR A 92 6.18 31.81 -2.79
C THR A 92 6.84 30.90 -3.83
N THR A 93 7.46 31.47 -4.86
CA THR A 93 8.12 30.73 -5.93
C THR A 93 9.32 29.95 -5.41
N VAL A 94 10.19 30.58 -4.61
CA VAL A 94 11.39 29.93 -4.07
C VAL A 94 11.02 28.74 -3.20
N GLN A 95 10.01 28.90 -2.33
CA GLN A 95 9.50 27.80 -1.55
C GLN A 95 8.98 26.67 -2.45
N MET A 96 8.04 26.96 -3.35
CA MET A 96 7.42 25.94 -4.19
C MET A 96 8.44 25.21 -5.07
N VAL A 97 9.38 25.93 -5.68
CA VAL A 97 10.45 25.35 -6.49
C VAL A 97 11.33 24.43 -5.65
N LEU A 98 11.74 24.86 -4.44
CA LEU A 98 12.56 24.00 -3.58
C LEU A 98 11.77 22.81 -3.00
N THR A 99 10.48 22.97 -2.70
CA THR A 99 9.58 21.86 -2.33
C THR A 99 9.57 20.80 -3.40
N ASN A 100 9.45 21.23 -4.65
CA ASN A 100 9.35 20.33 -5.80
C ASN A 100 10.71 19.70 -6.15
N LEU A 101 11.80 20.45 -6.15
CA LEU A 101 13.14 19.93 -6.45
C LEU A 101 13.69 19.02 -5.36
N ALA A 102 13.31 19.22 -4.10
CA ALA A 102 13.72 18.38 -2.98
C ALA A 102 12.83 17.12 -2.82
N ALA A 103 11.64 17.08 -3.42
CA ALA A 103 10.75 15.92 -3.31
C ALA A 103 11.41 14.63 -3.84
N PRO A 104 12.11 14.61 -4.99
CA PRO A 104 12.88 13.44 -5.43
C PRO A 104 13.95 13.02 -4.43
N PHE A 105 14.65 13.97 -3.80
CA PHE A 105 15.69 13.67 -2.81
C PHE A 105 15.11 12.89 -1.62
N TRP A 106 14.01 13.35 -1.04
CA TRP A 106 13.34 12.68 0.07
C TRP A 106 12.68 11.36 -0.34
N GLY A 107 12.10 11.29 -1.54
CA GLY A 107 11.55 10.06 -2.11
C GLY A 107 12.61 8.97 -2.27
N ILE A 108 13.80 9.33 -2.77
CA ILE A 108 14.93 8.40 -2.91
C ILE A 108 15.43 7.92 -1.53
N LEU A 109 15.52 8.81 -0.53
CA LEU A 109 15.91 8.42 0.82
C LEU A 109 14.92 7.44 1.46
N ALA A 110 13.63 7.62 1.20
CA ALA A 110 12.57 6.74 1.67
C ALA A 110 12.58 5.37 0.95
N ASP A 111 12.75 5.36 -0.37
CA ASP A 111 12.70 4.13 -1.18
C ASP A 111 13.97 3.27 -1.01
N ARG A 112 15.14 3.88 -0.79
CA ARG A 112 16.40 3.15 -0.54
C ARG A 112 16.52 2.60 0.87
N GLY A 113 15.60 2.97 1.77
CA GLY A 113 15.66 2.60 3.19
C GLY A 113 16.83 3.26 3.95
N THR A 114 17.50 4.26 3.37
CA THR A 114 18.59 5.01 4.04
C THR A 114 18.09 5.73 5.29
N MET A 115 16.86 6.25 5.23
CA MET A 115 16.15 6.78 6.39
C MET A 115 14.76 6.17 6.47
N LYS A 116 14.37 5.77 7.68
CA LYS A 116 13.02 5.28 7.98
C LYS A 116 11.98 6.38 7.72
N LYS A 117 10.81 6.04 7.17
CA LYS A 117 9.78 7.02 6.76
C LYS A 117 9.30 7.88 7.93
N LYS A 118 9.20 7.29 9.13
CA LYS A 118 8.91 8.04 10.36
C LYS A 118 9.93 9.15 10.63
N HIS A 119 11.21 8.88 10.41
CA HIS A 119 12.27 9.85 10.67
C HIS A 119 12.27 10.95 9.62
N ILE A 120 11.97 10.61 8.36
CA ILE A 120 11.80 11.60 7.29
C ILE A 120 10.67 12.57 7.64
N LEU A 121 9.49 12.06 8.05
CA LEU A 121 8.36 12.89 8.48
C LEU A 121 8.67 13.74 9.71
N PHE A 122 9.37 13.18 10.69
CA PHE A 122 9.81 13.91 11.87
C PHE A 122 10.77 15.04 11.54
N VAL A 123 11.83 14.77 10.76
CA VAL A 123 12.82 15.77 10.35
C VAL A 123 12.18 16.84 9.47
N GLY A 124 11.26 16.45 8.60
CA GLY A 124 10.43 17.36 7.80
C GLY A 124 9.66 18.36 8.63
N ALA A 125 8.76 17.86 9.49
CA ALA A 125 7.91 18.71 10.32
C ALA A 125 8.72 19.57 11.31
N LEU A 126 9.82 19.03 11.87
CA LEU A 126 10.70 19.78 12.77
C LEU A 126 11.46 20.90 12.04
N GLY A 127 12.03 20.59 10.87
CA GLY A 127 12.83 21.54 10.10
C GLY A 127 11.98 22.67 9.52
N GLU A 128 10.78 22.36 9.03
CA GLU A 128 9.78 23.35 8.64
C GLU A 128 9.37 24.22 9.83
N GLY A 129 8.98 23.60 10.95
CA GLY A 129 8.56 24.33 12.16
C GLY A 129 9.60 25.33 12.64
N LEU A 130 10.89 24.95 12.59
CA LEU A 130 12.00 25.85 12.91
C LEU A 130 12.12 26.99 11.91
N ALA A 131 12.07 26.72 10.60
CA ALA A 131 12.18 27.74 9.57
C ALA A 131 11.05 28.78 9.66
N VAL A 132 9.81 28.32 9.89
CA VAL A 132 8.60 29.15 10.03
C VAL A 132 8.63 29.95 11.34
N ALA A 133 9.05 29.34 12.45
CA ALA A 133 9.20 30.04 13.72
C ALA A 133 10.28 31.14 13.65
N ILE A 134 11.41 30.89 12.99
CA ILE A 134 12.45 31.91 12.80
C ILE A 134 11.95 33.04 11.89
N PHE A 135 11.14 32.72 10.87
CA PHE A 135 10.57 33.72 9.95
C PHE A 135 9.79 34.82 10.69
N ALA A 136 9.12 34.49 11.80
CA ALA A 136 8.40 35.45 12.64
C ALA A 136 9.27 36.61 13.17
N PHE A 137 10.59 36.40 13.28
CA PHE A 137 11.52 37.35 13.89
C PHE A 137 12.42 38.05 12.86
N VAL A 138 12.31 37.72 11.58
CA VAL A 138 13.23 38.20 10.54
C VAL A 138 12.57 39.32 9.72
N PRO A 139 13.11 40.54 9.75
CA PRO A 139 12.66 41.63 8.89
C PRO A 139 13.42 41.71 7.54
N ASN A 140 14.52 40.97 7.39
CA ASN A 140 15.36 41.05 6.19
C ASN A 140 14.83 40.15 5.06
N PHE A 141 14.49 40.75 3.92
CA PHE A 141 13.93 40.04 2.76
C PHE A 141 14.80 38.88 2.26
N PHE A 142 16.13 39.04 2.16
CA PHE A 142 17.00 37.96 1.68
C PHE A 142 17.00 36.76 2.62
N VAL A 143 17.00 37.01 3.94
CA VAL A 143 16.91 35.95 4.95
C VAL A 143 15.54 35.28 4.91
N MET A 144 14.46 36.05 4.67
CA MET A 144 13.12 35.49 4.45
C MET A 144 13.08 34.56 3.23
N VAL A 145 13.76 34.91 2.13
CA VAL A 145 13.88 34.04 0.96
C VAL A 145 14.61 32.73 1.30
N LEU A 146 15.71 32.79 2.06
CA LEU A 146 16.43 31.59 2.50
C LEU A 146 15.56 30.71 3.40
N LEU A 147 14.84 31.29 4.36
CA LEU A 147 13.94 30.57 5.26
C LEU A 147 12.77 29.94 4.52
N ARG A 148 12.19 30.61 3.52
CA ARG A 148 11.17 30.01 2.65
C ARG A 148 11.73 28.88 1.81
N GLY A 149 12.98 29.00 1.35
CA GLY A 149 13.67 27.89 0.69
C GLY A 149 13.91 26.69 1.60
N MET A 150 14.31 26.94 2.86
CA MET A 150 14.45 25.89 3.88
C MET A 150 13.11 25.23 4.20
N SER A 151 12.06 26.02 4.44
CA SER A 151 10.70 25.51 4.63
C SER A 151 10.28 24.63 3.45
N GLY A 152 10.50 25.09 2.21
CA GLY A 152 10.22 24.29 1.01
C GLY A 152 10.98 22.96 0.99
N PHE A 153 12.29 22.98 1.26
CA PHE A 153 13.11 21.77 1.33
C PHE A 153 12.59 20.76 2.38
N PHE A 154 12.16 21.21 3.56
CA PHE A 154 11.65 20.32 4.61
C PHE A 154 10.22 19.85 4.35
N LEU A 155 9.33 20.71 3.86
CA LEU A 155 7.98 20.34 3.41
C LEU A 155 8.00 19.30 2.30
N ALA A 156 9.02 19.35 1.43
CA ALA A 156 9.22 18.35 0.37
C ALA A 156 9.34 16.92 0.89
N SER A 157 9.68 16.71 2.17
CA SER A 157 9.77 15.38 2.77
C SER A 157 8.40 14.75 3.00
N LEU A 158 7.35 15.57 3.10
CA LEU A 158 6.01 15.13 3.48
C LEU A 158 5.29 14.49 2.28
N ARG A 159 5.35 15.10 1.09
CA ARG A 159 4.66 14.61 -0.12
C ARG A 159 5.11 13.22 -0.59
N PRO A 160 6.41 12.91 -0.75
CA PRO A 160 6.84 11.59 -1.21
C PRO A 160 6.58 10.49 -0.18
N VAL A 161 6.42 10.81 1.10
CA VAL A 161 6.11 9.83 2.13
C VAL A 161 4.60 9.65 2.34
N CYS A 162 3.82 10.73 2.17
CA CYS A 162 2.35 10.68 2.21
C CYS A 162 1.75 10.14 0.90
N ASN A 163 2.30 10.54 -0.24
CA ASN A 163 1.80 10.23 -1.60
C ASN A 163 2.66 9.20 -2.33
N GLY A 164 3.94 9.05 -1.96
CA GLY A 164 4.84 8.12 -2.63
C GLY A 164 4.71 6.69 -2.11
N GLN A 165 4.46 5.81 -3.07
CA GLN A 165 4.12 4.40 -2.92
C GLN A 165 5.37 3.58 -3.26
N GLY A 166 5.86 2.71 -2.36
CA GLY A 166 7.11 1.95 -2.57
C GLY A 166 6.91 0.46 -2.95
N PRO A 167 7.98 -0.30 -3.28
CA PRO A 167 8.07 -1.57 -4.07
C PRO A 167 7.18 -2.78 -3.81
N GLN A 168 7.68 -3.99 -3.54
CA GLN A 168 7.00 -5.18 -3.02
C GLN A 168 8.12 -5.96 -2.33
N CYS A 169 8.07 -6.06 -1.00
CA CYS A 169 8.81 -7.07 -0.24
C CYS A 169 7.97 -7.42 0.98
N ARG A 170 7.86 -8.72 1.26
CA ARG A 170 6.71 -9.38 1.93
C ARG A 170 6.50 -9.01 3.40
N ALA A 171 7.33 -8.12 3.98
CA ALA A 171 7.14 -7.58 5.33
C ALA A 171 6.84 -6.07 5.43
N SER A 172 6.90 -5.29 4.34
CA SER A 172 6.84 -3.82 4.38
C SER A 172 5.42 -3.26 4.21
N ARG A 173 4.65 -3.03 5.30
CA ARG A 173 3.32 -2.37 5.15
C ARG A 173 3.52 -0.96 4.57
N ARG A 174 2.79 -0.65 3.50
CA ARG A 174 2.80 0.67 2.85
C ARG A 174 1.46 1.31 2.97
N LEU A 175 1.45 2.62 3.04
CA LEU A 175 0.45 3.29 3.85
C LEU A 175 -0.89 3.50 3.18
N ILE A 176 -1.01 3.53 1.85
CA ILE A 176 -2.31 3.78 1.21
C ILE A 176 -2.55 2.92 -0.05
N ALA A 177 -1.68 2.97 -1.05
CA ALA A 177 -1.98 2.34 -2.36
C ALA A 177 -1.92 0.81 -2.40
N ASP A 178 -1.07 0.21 -1.55
CA ASP A 178 -0.94 -1.26 -1.45
C ASP A 178 -1.89 -1.86 -0.40
N LEU A 179 -2.56 -1.02 0.37
CA LEU A 179 -3.55 -1.38 1.39
C LEU A 179 -4.99 -1.18 0.91
N THR A 180 -5.17 -0.55 -0.26
CA THR A 180 -6.47 -0.15 -0.78
C THR A 180 -6.64 -0.67 -2.19
N SER A 181 -7.71 -1.44 -2.39
CA SER A 181 -8.10 -1.94 -3.70
C SER A 181 -8.31 -0.83 -4.71
N ASP A 182 -8.09 -1.14 -6.00
CA ASP A 182 -8.35 -0.24 -7.14
C ASP A 182 -9.75 0.44 -7.05
N ASN A 183 -10.69 -0.19 -6.35
CA ASN A 183 -12.08 0.24 -6.16
C ASN A 183 -12.30 1.25 -5.02
N ARG A 184 -11.29 1.53 -4.17
CA ARG A 184 -11.40 2.48 -3.04
C ARG A 184 -10.23 3.48 -2.98
N ARG A 185 -9.28 3.43 -3.91
CA ARG A 185 -8.11 4.34 -3.93
C ARG A 185 -8.53 5.81 -4.00
N GLY A 186 -9.52 6.15 -4.83
CA GLY A 186 -10.02 7.52 -4.95
C GLY A 186 -10.53 8.06 -3.62
N LYS A 187 -11.22 7.23 -2.83
CA LYS A 187 -11.73 7.59 -1.50
C LYS A 187 -10.62 7.91 -0.49
N ILE A 188 -9.54 7.15 -0.44
CA ILE A 188 -8.46 7.38 0.53
C ILE A 188 -7.57 8.55 0.11
N PHE A 189 -7.25 8.68 -1.18
CA PHE A 189 -6.59 9.89 -1.69
C PHE A 189 -7.43 11.15 -1.43
N GLY A 190 -8.75 11.04 -1.59
CA GLY A 190 -9.69 12.10 -1.23
C GLY A 190 -9.53 12.54 0.23
N ARG A 191 -9.42 11.62 1.20
CA ARG A 191 -9.28 11.96 2.63
C ARG A 191 -7.97 12.68 2.97
N VAL A 192 -6.85 12.24 2.40
CA VAL A 192 -5.55 12.89 2.62
C VAL A 192 -5.54 14.28 1.98
N GLN A 193 -6.10 14.41 0.78
CA GLN A 193 -6.24 15.70 0.10
C GLN A 193 -7.19 16.65 0.86
N SER A 194 -8.27 16.14 1.45
CA SER A 194 -9.15 16.94 2.32
C SER A 194 -8.39 17.47 3.54
N ALA A 195 -7.44 16.71 4.10
CA ALA A 195 -6.63 17.17 5.23
C ALA A 195 -5.66 18.31 4.83
N LEU A 196 -5.07 18.25 3.63
CA LEU A 196 -4.29 19.36 3.07
C LEU A 196 -5.15 20.63 2.96
N LEU A 197 -6.34 20.52 2.38
CA LEU A 197 -7.27 21.65 2.26
C LEU A 197 -7.70 22.18 3.63
N PHE A 198 -7.90 21.32 4.62
CA PHE A 198 -8.19 21.77 5.99
C PHE A 198 -7.10 22.69 6.55
N GLY A 199 -5.82 22.34 6.33
CA GLY A 199 -4.69 23.19 6.70
C GLY A 199 -4.71 24.57 6.04
N MET A 200 -4.96 24.59 4.72
CA MET A 200 -5.10 25.83 3.95
C MET A 200 -6.24 26.71 4.48
N PHE A 201 -7.38 26.09 4.78
CA PHE A 201 -8.54 26.76 5.38
C PHE A 201 -8.19 27.41 6.71
N CYS A 202 -7.53 26.66 7.62
CA CYS A 202 -7.10 27.20 8.91
C CYS A 202 -6.17 28.40 8.75
N SER A 203 -5.21 28.33 7.82
CA SER A 203 -4.32 29.46 7.54
C SER A 203 -5.10 30.68 7.04
N LEU A 204 -5.93 30.53 6.01
CA LEU A 204 -6.67 31.65 5.41
C LEU A 204 -7.65 32.30 6.40
N LEU A 205 -8.39 31.48 7.17
CA LEU A 205 -9.36 31.97 8.14
C LEU A 205 -8.72 32.68 9.32
N ILE A 206 -7.64 32.12 9.89
CA ILE A 206 -6.99 32.68 11.08
C ILE A 206 -6.13 33.88 10.70
N ALA A 207 -5.35 33.79 9.62
CA ALA A 207 -4.47 34.87 9.19
C ALA A 207 -5.23 36.15 8.85
N GLY A 208 -6.36 36.06 8.14
CA GLY A 208 -7.17 37.24 7.79
C GLY A 208 -7.60 38.06 9.02
N ASN A 209 -7.85 37.39 10.14
CA ASN A 209 -8.31 38.01 11.39
C ASN A 209 -7.17 38.38 12.35
N VAL A 210 -6.06 37.64 12.36
CA VAL A 210 -4.97 37.77 13.34
C VAL A 210 -3.75 38.48 12.79
N ALA A 211 -3.48 38.42 11.48
CA ALA A 211 -2.25 38.97 10.91
C ALA A 211 -2.23 40.51 10.85
N ASN A 212 -3.40 41.12 10.65
CA ASN A 212 -3.57 42.56 10.45
C ASN A 212 -3.55 43.39 11.75
N PRO A 213 -4.20 43.01 12.87
CA PRO A 213 -4.15 43.79 14.11
C PRO A 213 -2.76 43.76 14.76
N TYR A 214 -2.41 44.82 15.49
CA TYR A 214 -1.26 44.82 16.39
C TYR A 214 -1.69 44.31 17.76
N VAL A 215 -0.88 43.45 18.36
CA VAL A 215 -1.05 43.00 19.75
C VAL A 215 0.02 43.71 20.57
N GLY A 216 -0.36 44.83 21.20
CA GLY A 216 0.60 45.78 21.77
C GLY A 216 1.41 46.47 20.68
N GLU A 217 2.75 46.46 20.79
CA GLU A 217 3.67 47.00 19.77
C GLU A 217 4.10 45.97 18.72
N ILE A 218 3.67 44.71 18.86
CA ILE A 218 4.13 43.61 18.00
C ILE A 218 3.09 43.36 16.89
N PRO A 219 3.51 43.34 15.62
CA PRO A 219 2.62 42.97 14.52
C PRO A 219 2.01 41.57 14.65
N GLY A 220 0.70 41.45 14.42
CA GLY A 220 -0.06 40.20 14.53
C GLY A 220 0.48 39.05 13.69
N TRP A 221 1.01 39.34 12.49
CA TRP A 221 1.60 38.31 11.62
C TRP A 221 2.75 37.54 12.28
N ARG A 222 3.52 38.16 13.19
CA ARG A 222 4.60 37.47 13.89
C ARG A 222 4.09 36.35 14.79
N PHE A 223 2.99 36.59 15.50
CA PHE A 223 2.34 35.55 16.32
C PHE A 223 1.80 34.41 15.49
N LEU A 224 1.30 34.71 14.28
CA LEU A 224 0.80 33.69 13.37
C LEU A 224 1.91 32.75 12.90
N PHE A 225 3.06 33.28 12.47
CA PHE A 225 4.22 32.47 12.06
C PHE A 225 4.79 31.67 13.26
N ALA A 226 4.89 32.27 14.45
CA ALA A 226 5.32 31.55 15.65
C ALA A 226 4.35 30.42 16.03
N GLY A 227 3.04 30.66 15.93
CA GLY A 227 1.99 29.67 16.18
C GLY A 227 2.01 28.52 15.16
N ALA A 228 2.19 28.82 13.88
CA ALA A 228 2.38 27.81 12.83
C ALA A 228 3.59 26.91 13.11
N GLY A 229 4.72 27.50 13.52
CA GLY A 229 5.91 26.74 13.94
C GLY A 229 5.66 25.84 15.16
N LEU A 230 4.87 26.31 16.14
CA LEU A 230 4.48 25.50 17.29
C LEU A 230 3.61 24.30 16.89
N VAL A 231 2.65 24.50 15.99
CA VAL A 231 1.82 23.41 15.44
C VAL A 231 2.70 22.36 14.75
N ALA A 232 3.67 22.80 13.95
CA ALA A 232 4.63 21.91 13.29
C ALA A 232 5.43 21.08 14.31
N PHE A 233 5.88 21.68 15.42
CA PHE A 233 6.55 20.97 16.50
C PHE A 233 5.65 19.95 17.21
N CYS A 234 4.38 20.27 17.43
CA CYS A 234 3.40 19.33 17.98
C CYS A 234 3.18 18.14 17.04
N VAL A 235 3.06 18.38 15.73
CA VAL A 235 2.93 17.31 14.73
C VAL A 235 4.20 16.46 14.70
N ALA A 236 5.39 17.07 14.74
CA ALA A 236 6.67 16.36 14.81
C ALA A 236 6.76 15.47 16.06
N ALA A 237 6.42 15.99 17.23
CA ALA A 237 6.37 15.23 18.48
C ALA A 237 5.36 14.06 18.41
N GLY A 238 4.19 14.30 17.81
CA GLY A 238 3.15 13.30 17.59
C GLY A 238 3.61 12.17 16.66
N VAL A 239 4.23 12.52 15.53
CA VAL A 239 4.84 11.56 14.60
C VAL A 239 5.94 10.75 15.30
N ALA A 240 6.81 11.41 16.07
CA ALA A 240 7.87 10.75 16.83
C ALA A 240 7.33 9.78 17.90
N GLY A 241 6.28 10.15 18.62
CA GLY A 241 5.69 9.35 19.70
C GLY A 241 4.78 8.23 19.24
N PHE A 242 3.92 8.48 18.24
CA PHE A 242 2.75 7.65 17.95
C PHE A 242 2.74 7.01 16.56
N LEU A 243 3.54 7.52 15.60
CA LEU A 243 3.66 6.86 14.30
C LEU A 243 4.47 5.57 14.46
N VAL A 244 3.80 4.43 14.33
CA VAL A 244 4.45 3.10 14.37
C VAL A 244 4.67 2.65 12.93
N GLU A 245 5.93 2.64 12.53
CA GLU A 245 6.32 2.17 11.20
C GLU A 245 6.29 0.63 11.15
N PRO A 246 5.69 0.03 10.12
CA PRO A 246 5.77 -1.39 9.84
C PRO A 246 7.20 -1.80 9.45
N PRO A 247 7.63 -3.05 9.74
CA PRO A 247 9.00 -3.49 9.46
C PRO A 247 9.32 -3.40 7.97
N HIS A 248 10.52 -2.92 7.60
CA HIS A 248 10.97 -2.75 6.22
C HIS A 248 11.99 -3.86 5.89
N GLU A 249 11.69 -4.72 4.91
CA GLU A 249 12.71 -5.59 4.29
C GLU A 249 13.43 -4.79 3.19
N LEU A 250 14.77 -4.72 3.26
CA LEU A 250 15.60 -4.02 2.29
C LEU A 250 15.74 -4.87 1.02
N ASP A 251 15.40 -4.31 -0.14
CA ASP A 251 15.72 -4.93 -1.43
C ASP A 251 17.25 -4.95 -1.63
N ALA A 252 17.79 -6.07 -2.12
CA ALA A 252 19.21 -6.28 -2.40
C ALA A 252 19.82 -5.28 -3.42
N ALA A 253 19.02 -4.40 -4.01
CA ALA A 253 19.45 -3.35 -4.93
C ALA A 253 20.06 -2.10 -4.24
N ALA A 254 20.02 -2.01 -2.91
CA ALA A 254 20.48 -0.85 -2.13
C ALA A 254 22.02 -0.71 -2.00
N ASP A 255 22.81 -1.53 -2.70
CA ASP A 255 24.27 -1.59 -2.50
C ASP A 255 25.09 -0.65 -3.42
N LYS A 256 24.43 0.20 -4.23
CA LYS A 256 25.13 1.17 -5.09
C LYS A 256 25.33 2.51 -4.37
N LYS A 257 26.58 2.83 -4.03
CA LYS A 257 26.98 4.09 -3.36
C LYS A 257 27.46 5.15 -4.38
N GLY A 258 27.20 6.43 -4.08
CA GLY A 258 27.77 7.58 -4.81
C GLY A 258 27.07 7.99 -6.13
N CYS A 259 27.79 8.70 -7.02
CA CYS A 259 27.26 9.25 -8.29
C CYS A 259 26.61 8.22 -9.21
N ALA A 260 27.08 6.96 -9.20
CA ALA A 260 26.50 5.88 -10.00
C ALA A 260 25.03 5.61 -9.65
N ALA A 261 24.66 5.82 -8.39
CA ALA A 261 23.31 5.65 -7.91
C ALA A 261 22.40 6.82 -8.34
N VAL A 262 22.92 8.04 -8.48
CA VAL A 262 22.16 9.19 -9.00
C VAL A 262 21.92 9.02 -10.51
N LEU A 263 22.94 8.57 -11.24
CA LEU A 263 22.86 8.28 -12.68
C LEU A 263 21.86 7.17 -13.00
N SER A 264 21.74 6.14 -12.16
CA SER A 264 20.73 5.10 -12.34
C SER A 264 19.31 5.60 -12.10
N GLU A 265 19.09 6.50 -11.13
CA GLU A 265 17.76 7.11 -10.94
C GLU A 265 17.39 8.03 -12.11
N LEU A 266 18.32 8.87 -12.58
CA LEU A 266 18.08 9.72 -13.75
C LEU A 266 17.73 8.89 -14.97
N LYS A 267 18.45 7.79 -15.22
CA LYS A 267 18.14 6.85 -16.31
C LYS A 267 16.73 6.25 -16.19
N THR A 268 16.29 5.96 -14.96
CA THR A 268 14.96 5.45 -14.68
C THR A 268 13.87 6.48 -15.03
N VAL A 269 14.06 7.74 -14.65
CA VAL A 269 13.15 8.85 -15.02
C VAL A 269 13.10 9.06 -16.54
N PHE A 270 14.25 9.05 -17.23
CA PHE A 270 14.29 9.16 -18.70
C PHE A 270 13.55 8.02 -19.40
N ASN A 271 13.55 6.81 -18.84
CA ASN A 271 12.76 5.70 -19.37
C ASN A 271 11.25 5.95 -19.23
N PHE A 272 10.80 6.61 -18.15
CA PHE A 272 9.39 6.97 -17.95
C PHE A 272 8.93 8.14 -18.85
N LEU A 273 9.82 9.09 -19.16
CA LEU A 273 9.55 10.13 -20.17
C LEU A 273 9.34 9.57 -21.59
N CYS A 274 9.61 8.28 -21.81
CA CYS A 274 9.28 7.59 -23.05
C CYS A 274 7.85 6.99 -23.06
N ILE A 275 7.08 7.14 -21.97
CA ILE A 275 5.68 6.69 -21.86
C ILE A 275 4.75 7.85 -22.22
N PRO A 276 3.98 7.77 -23.33
CA PRO A 276 3.07 8.82 -23.76
C PRO A 276 2.09 9.30 -22.69
N THR A 277 1.50 8.39 -21.91
CA THR A 277 0.57 8.73 -20.81
C THR A 277 1.28 9.59 -19.76
N PHE A 278 2.51 9.25 -19.39
CA PHE A 278 3.29 10.03 -18.43
C PHE A 278 3.61 11.44 -18.94
N CYS A 279 3.94 11.58 -20.23
CA CYS A 279 4.13 12.89 -20.85
C CYS A 279 2.84 13.73 -20.87
N VAL A 280 1.69 13.11 -21.16
CA VAL A 280 0.40 13.79 -21.13
C VAL A 280 0.03 14.18 -19.69
N MET A 281 0.36 13.36 -18.69
CA MET A 281 0.17 13.69 -17.27
C MET A 281 1.03 14.89 -16.85
N ILE A 282 2.31 14.95 -17.25
CA ILE A 282 3.15 16.12 -16.99
C ILE A 282 2.57 17.36 -17.68
N MET A 283 2.16 17.24 -18.95
CA MET A 283 1.58 18.34 -19.71
C MET A 283 0.31 18.86 -19.04
N GLN A 284 -0.66 17.99 -18.75
CA GLN A 284 -1.88 18.39 -18.05
C GLN A 284 -1.50 19.00 -16.71
N GLY A 285 -0.52 18.43 -16.02
CA GLY A 285 -0.10 18.90 -14.71
C GLY A 285 0.34 20.36 -14.74
N VAL A 286 1.29 20.69 -15.63
CA VAL A 286 1.80 22.06 -15.76
C VAL A 286 0.65 23.05 -16.03
N PHE A 287 -0.22 22.76 -16.99
CA PHE A 287 -1.32 23.67 -17.35
C PHE A 287 -2.50 23.63 -16.36
N GLY A 288 -2.70 22.50 -15.69
CA GLY A 288 -3.78 22.25 -14.74
C GLY A 288 -3.50 22.87 -13.37
N THR A 289 -2.23 22.98 -13.00
CA THR A 289 -1.77 23.59 -11.74
C THR A 289 -1.65 25.12 -11.81
N ILE A 290 -1.37 25.70 -12.98
CA ILE A 290 -1.30 27.17 -13.14
C ILE A 290 -2.55 27.87 -12.54
N PRO A 291 -3.79 27.44 -12.85
CA PRO A 291 -4.99 28.08 -12.32
C PRO A 291 -5.09 28.08 -10.80
N TRP A 292 -4.70 26.99 -10.14
CA TRP A 292 -4.69 26.90 -8.69
C TRP A 292 -3.67 27.86 -8.05
N SER A 293 -2.51 28.00 -8.67
CA SER A 293 -1.48 28.97 -8.26
C SER A 293 -2.00 30.42 -8.36
N VAL A 294 -2.71 30.73 -9.44
CA VAL A 294 -3.29 32.06 -9.71
C VAL A 294 -4.39 32.41 -8.71
N MET A 295 -5.24 31.45 -8.36
CA MET A 295 -6.32 31.61 -7.39
C MET A 295 -5.84 31.92 -5.97
N GLY A 296 -4.55 31.74 -5.67
CA GLY A 296 -3.95 32.27 -4.44
C GLY A 296 -4.13 33.79 -4.27
N ASN A 297 -4.40 34.52 -5.36
CA ASN A 297 -4.68 35.96 -5.34
C ASN A 297 -6.17 36.30 -5.13
N ASN A 298 -7.05 35.33 -4.91
CA ASN A 298 -8.49 35.57 -4.72
C ASN A 298 -8.78 36.54 -3.57
N LEU A 299 -8.04 36.43 -2.46
CA LEU A 299 -8.17 37.34 -1.32
C LEU A 299 -7.90 38.80 -1.71
N LEU A 300 -6.85 39.04 -2.51
CA LEU A 300 -6.52 40.37 -3.03
C LEU A 300 -7.60 40.87 -4.00
N TYR A 301 -8.08 40.01 -4.89
CA TYR A 301 -9.14 40.36 -5.84
C TYR A 301 -10.44 40.80 -5.15
N PHE A 302 -10.90 40.05 -4.14
CA PHE A 302 -12.13 40.39 -3.41
C PHE A 302 -12.00 41.72 -2.66
N LYS A 303 -10.84 42.00 -2.08
CA LYS A 303 -10.55 43.30 -1.47
C LYS A 303 -10.51 44.44 -2.50
N LEU A 304 -9.93 44.21 -3.67
CA LEU A 304 -9.95 45.19 -4.78
C LEU A 304 -11.36 45.43 -5.32
N CYS A 305 -12.27 44.47 -5.16
CA CYS A 305 -13.70 44.64 -5.46
C CYS A 305 -14.46 45.45 -4.42
N GLY A 306 -13.81 45.85 -3.31
CA GLY A 306 -14.40 46.67 -2.24
C GLY A 306 -15.10 45.87 -1.13
N LEU A 307 -14.87 44.56 -1.02
CA LEU A 307 -15.39 43.73 0.07
C LEU A 307 -14.59 43.94 1.36
N GLU A 308 -15.25 43.81 2.51
CA GLU A 308 -14.60 43.94 3.81
C GLU A 308 -13.59 42.80 4.05
N ASP A 309 -12.61 43.03 4.93
CA ASP A 309 -11.52 42.07 5.19
C ASP A 309 -12.04 40.69 5.63
N TRP A 310 -13.10 40.64 6.43
CA TRP A 310 -13.69 39.39 6.90
C TRP A 310 -14.52 38.71 5.80
N GLU A 311 -15.26 39.46 4.97
CA GLU A 311 -16.00 38.94 3.82
C GLU A 311 -15.06 38.32 2.79
N ALA A 312 -13.99 39.02 2.44
CA ALA A 312 -12.97 38.55 1.51
C ALA A 312 -12.24 37.30 2.06
N SER A 313 -11.99 37.24 3.36
CA SER A 313 -11.38 36.06 4.02
C SER A 313 -12.31 34.85 4.03
N ILE A 314 -13.62 35.04 4.25
CA ILE A 314 -14.59 33.95 4.15
C ILE A 314 -14.67 33.44 2.71
N LEU A 315 -14.81 34.31 1.71
CA LEU A 315 -14.87 33.89 0.31
C LEU A 315 -13.59 33.19 -0.17
N ALA A 316 -12.42 33.63 0.29
CA ALA A 316 -11.15 32.98 -0.04
C ALA A 316 -10.99 31.61 0.64
N SER A 317 -11.57 31.42 1.84
CA SER A 317 -11.43 30.18 2.62
C SER A 317 -12.53 29.15 2.32
N GLU A 318 -13.73 29.59 1.93
CA GLU A 318 -14.88 28.72 1.63
C GLU A 318 -14.59 27.72 0.50
N GLY A 319 -13.98 28.17 -0.60
CA GLY A 319 -13.64 27.29 -1.72
C GLY A 319 -12.75 26.12 -1.30
N THR A 320 -11.94 26.32 -0.27
CA THR A 320 -11.10 25.29 0.33
C THR A 320 -11.94 24.28 1.12
N VAL A 321 -12.92 24.73 1.92
CA VAL A 321 -13.86 23.86 2.67
C VAL A 321 -14.71 23.04 1.72
N MET A 322 -15.29 23.66 0.70
CA MET A 322 -16.12 22.97 -0.29
C MET A 322 -15.29 22.01 -1.14
N GLY A 323 -14.02 22.36 -1.41
CA GLY A 323 -13.02 21.47 -1.99
C GLY A 323 -12.74 20.21 -1.16
N MET A 324 -12.87 20.25 0.17
CA MET A 324 -12.70 19.05 1.01
C MET A 324 -13.78 18.02 0.70
N PHE A 325 -15.03 18.45 0.58
CA PHE A 325 -16.16 17.59 0.20
C PHE A 325 -16.07 17.17 -1.26
N GLY A 326 -15.70 18.09 -2.14
CA GLY A 326 -15.52 17.84 -3.56
C GLY A 326 -14.47 16.76 -3.84
N ASN A 327 -13.35 16.72 -3.11
CA ASN A 327 -12.36 15.65 -3.25
C ASN A 327 -12.89 14.26 -2.85
N ILE A 328 -13.70 14.18 -1.80
CA ILE A 328 -14.31 12.90 -1.37
C ILE A 328 -15.32 12.42 -2.43
N ILE A 329 -16.19 13.32 -2.86
CA ILE A 329 -17.21 13.05 -3.89
C ILE A 329 -16.53 12.67 -5.21
N GLY A 330 -15.53 13.44 -5.63
CA GLY A 330 -14.77 13.23 -6.85
C GLY A 330 -14.07 11.87 -6.89
N GLY A 331 -13.47 11.45 -5.77
CA GLY A 331 -12.91 10.11 -5.64
C GLY A 331 -13.96 9.01 -5.82
N MET A 332 -15.15 9.17 -5.21
CA MET A 332 -16.25 8.21 -5.35
C MET A 332 -16.85 8.17 -6.76
N VAL A 333 -17.00 9.34 -7.41
CA VAL A 333 -17.50 9.47 -8.78
C VAL A 333 -16.50 8.86 -9.76
N ALA A 334 -15.21 9.13 -9.61
CA ALA A 334 -14.18 8.56 -10.47
C ALA A 334 -14.12 7.03 -10.36
N ASP A 335 -14.22 6.46 -9.15
CA ASP A 335 -14.26 5.01 -8.94
C ASP A 335 -15.57 4.39 -9.50
N ALA A 336 -16.68 5.11 -9.50
CA ALA A 336 -17.91 4.69 -10.17
C ALA A 336 -17.80 4.72 -11.71
N LEU A 337 -17.23 5.78 -12.27
CA LEU A 337 -17.00 5.92 -13.72
C LEU A 337 -15.98 4.89 -14.22
N ALA A 338 -14.92 4.61 -13.46
CA ALA A 338 -13.95 3.57 -13.80
C ALA A 338 -14.58 2.18 -13.86
N ARG A 339 -15.52 1.85 -12.97
CA ARG A 339 -16.27 0.58 -13.01
C ARG A 339 -17.19 0.47 -14.22
N ARG A 340 -17.75 1.59 -14.69
CA ARG A 340 -18.72 1.62 -15.79
C ARG A 340 -18.09 1.72 -17.18
N PHE A 341 -17.02 2.50 -17.32
CA PHE A 341 -16.41 2.85 -18.62
C PHE A 341 -14.94 2.43 -18.74
N GLY A 342 -14.45 1.70 -17.76
CA GLY A 342 -13.11 1.15 -17.80
C GLY A 342 -11.97 2.16 -17.79
N TYR A 343 -11.00 2.00 -18.68
CA TYR A 343 -9.83 2.88 -18.77
C TYR A 343 -10.22 4.31 -19.15
N HIS A 344 -11.41 4.50 -19.73
CA HIS A 344 -11.95 5.81 -20.06
C HIS A 344 -12.66 6.49 -18.88
N GLY A 345 -13.04 5.73 -17.85
CA GLY A 345 -13.82 6.26 -16.73
C GLY A 345 -13.08 7.31 -15.89
N ARG A 346 -11.79 7.09 -15.61
CA ARG A 346 -10.98 8.07 -14.85
C ARG A 346 -10.73 9.34 -15.66
N PRO A 347 -10.22 9.30 -16.91
CA PRO A 347 -10.11 10.50 -17.74
C PRO A 347 -11.43 11.27 -17.91
N LEU A 348 -12.55 10.57 -18.04
CA LEU A 348 -13.89 11.19 -18.12
C LEU A 348 -14.23 11.98 -16.85
N SER A 349 -13.88 11.46 -15.68
CA SER A 349 -14.05 12.20 -14.41
C SER A 349 -13.29 13.52 -14.40
N ALA A 350 -12.05 13.53 -14.91
CA ALA A 350 -11.23 14.73 -15.02
C ALA A 350 -11.77 15.72 -16.07
N GLN A 351 -12.31 15.22 -17.19
CA GLN A 351 -12.96 16.09 -18.17
C GLN A 351 -14.20 16.76 -17.60
N ILE A 352 -15.07 16.03 -16.89
CA ILE A 352 -16.29 16.56 -16.29
C ILE A 352 -15.97 17.71 -15.32
N THR A 353 -15.02 17.50 -14.41
CA THR A 353 -14.66 18.51 -13.40
C THR A 353 -14.05 19.77 -14.03
N VAL A 354 -13.17 19.64 -15.02
CA VAL A 354 -12.58 20.79 -15.71
C VAL A 354 -13.60 21.51 -16.59
N ALA A 355 -14.44 20.76 -17.31
CA ALA A 355 -15.49 21.33 -18.17
C ALA A 355 -16.55 22.10 -17.37
N ILE A 356 -16.83 21.68 -16.13
CA ILE A 356 -17.70 22.41 -15.19
C ILE A 356 -16.95 23.59 -14.56
N GLY A 357 -15.67 23.42 -14.22
CA GLY A 357 -14.86 24.45 -13.57
C GLY A 357 -14.64 25.70 -14.43
N ILE A 358 -14.42 25.55 -15.74
CA ILE A 358 -14.16 26.68 -16.65
C ILE A 358 -15.32 27.70 -16.66
N PRO A 359 -16.60 27.32 -16.92
CA PRO A 359 -17.71 28.26 -16.86
C PRO A 359 -17.90 28.91 -15.49
N LEU A 360 -17.74 28.16 -14.39
CA LEU A 360 -17.91 28.69 -13.04
C LEU A 360 -16.89 29.78 -12.72
N VAL A 361 -15.63 29.56 -13.08
CA VAL A 361 -14.57 30.56 -12.87
C VAL A 361 -14.68 31.72 -13.84
N PHE A 362 -15.10 31.46 -15.08
CA PHE A 362 -15.41 32.54 -16.02
C PHE A 362 -16.54 33.44 -15.49
N LEU A 363 -17.60 32.86 -14.94
CA LEU A 363 -18.69 33.61 -14.31
C LEU A 363 -18.21 34.40 -13.09
N GLN A 364 -17.33 33.81 -12.27
CA GLN A 364 -16.77 34.46 -11.08
C GLN A 364 -16.00 35.75 -11.42
N PHE A 365 -15.14 35.74 -12.44
CA PHE A 365 -14.28 36.90 -12.77
C PHE A 365 -14.83 37.80 -13.87
N TYR A 366 -15.68 37.28 -14.77
CA TYR A 366 -16.19 38.00 -15.93
C TYR A 366 -17.71 38.22 -15.89
N GLY A 367 -18.46 37.30 -15.29
CA GLY A 367 -19.92 37.36 -15.19
C GLY A 367 -20.43 38.33 -14.14
N ILE A 368 -19.65 38.59 -13.08
CA ILE A 368 -19.99 39.53 -12.01
C ILE A 368 -19.14 40.80 -12.14
N PRO A 369 -19.75 41.97 -12.39
CA PRO A 369 -18.98 43.22 -12.44
C PRO A 369 -18.36 43.53 -11.07
N ALA A 370 -17.07 43.89 -11.06
CA ALA A 370 -16.34 44.26 -9.86
C ALA A 370 -17.05 45.40 -9.09
N GLY A 371 -17.29 45.22 -7.79
CA GLY A 371 -18.02 46.17 -6.94
C GLY A 371 -19.55 46.08 -6.99
N SER A 372 -20.14 45.18 -7.78
CA SER A 372 -21.61 44.98 -7.87
C SER A 372 -22.10 43.61 -7.41
N GLY A 373 -21.19 42.65 -7.21
CA GLY A 373 -21.52 41.32 -6.72
C GLY A 373 -21.81 41.34 -5.21
N SER A 374 -22.98 40.84 -4.81
CA SER A 374 -23.25 40.57 -3.40
C SER A 374 -22.38 39.42 -2.89
N PHE A 375 -21.94 39.50 -1.63
CA PHE A 375 -21.22 38.43 -0.93
C PHE A 375 -21.84 37.04 -1.19
N GLY A 376 -23.16 36.92 -1.11
CA GLY A 376 -23.87 35.67 -1.34
C GLY A 376 -23.75 35.09 -2.75
N THR A 377 -23.61 35.93 -3.78
CA THR A 377 -23.41 35.45 -5.16
C THR A 377 -22.02 34.86 -5.36
N TYR A 378 -20.99 35.54 -4.83
CA TYR A 378 -19.63 34.99 -4.84
C TYR A 378 -19.53 33.71 -4.02
N PHE A 379 -20.16 33.67 -2.85
CA PHE A 379 -20.23 32.50 -1.98
C PHE A 379 -20.79 31.29 -2.73
N ALA A 380 -21.99 31.42 -3.32
CA ALA A 380 -22.63 30.31 -4.05
C ALA A 380 -21.78 29.79 -5.23
N LEU A 381 -21.15 30.69 -6.00
CA LEU A 381 -20.29 30.29 -7.13
C LEU A 381 -19.03 29.56 -6.68
N ILE A 382 -18.36 30.08 -5.65
CA ILE A 382 -17.13 29.48 -5.10
C ILE A 382 -17.46 28.14 -4.44
N ALA A 383 -18.61 28.01 -3.77
CA ALA A 383 -19.07 26.76 -3.20
C ALA A 383 -19.28 25.68 -4.27
N GLY A 384 -20.02 26.04 -5.32
CA GLY A 384 -20.26 25.15 -6.46
C GLY A 384 -18.97 24.72 -7.13
N PHE A 385 -18.03 25.66 -7.32
CA PHE A 385 -16.70 25.36 -7.84
C PHE A 385 -15.90 24.45 -6.91
N GLY A 386 -15.90 24.67 -5.60
CA GLY A 386 -15.18 23.82 -4.64
C GLY A 386 -15.65 22.37 -4.67
N VAL A 387 -16.97 22.15 -4.71
CA VAL A 387 -17.55 20.79 -4.76
C VAL A 387 -17.28 20.09 -6.10
N LEU A 388 -17.35 20.80 -7.22
CA LEU A 388 -17.34 20.20 -8.56
C LEU A 388 -16.00 20.26 -9.28
N GLY A 389 -15.12 21.21 -8.92
CA GLY A 389 -13.86 21.52 -9.60
C GLY A 389 -12.63 20.79 -9.05
N SER A 390 -12.76 20.03 -7.96
CA SER A 390 -11.65 19.43 -7.21
C SER A 390 -11.41 17.94 -7.49
N TRP A 391 -12.06 17.34 -8.50
CA TRP A 391 -12.08 15.88 -8.66
C TRP A 391 -10.86 15.31 -9.38
N ALA A 392 -10.17 16.12 -10.19
CA ALA A 392 -9.17 15.64 -11.14
C ALA A 392 -7.98 14.97 -10.43
N GLN A 393 -7.47 15.59 -9.36
CA GLN A 393 -6.26 15.13 -8.69
C GLN A 393 -6.48 13.81 -7.93
N SER A 394 -7.53 13.74 -7.10
CA SER A 394 -7.86 12.58 -6.27
C SER A 394 -8.53 11.43 -7.02
N GLY A 395 -9.37 11.74 -8.02
CA GLY A 395 -10.12 10.74 -8.78
C GLY A 395 -9.39 10.20 -10.02
N THR A 396 -8.49 10.99 -10.63
CA THR A 396 -7.89 10.68 -11.94
C THR A 396 -6.38 10.64 -11.92
N ASN A 397 -5.72 11.72 -11.49
CA ASN A 397 -4.28 11.88 -11.68
C ASN A 397 -3.47 10.89 -10.84
N PHE A 398 -3.69 10.85 -9.53
CA PHE A 398 -2.97 9.90 -8.66
C PHE A 398 -3.27 8.44 -9.02
N PRO A 399 -4.53 8.02 -9.29
CA PRO A 399 -4.80 6.66 -9.75
C PRO A 399 -4.10 6.29 -11.07
N ILE A 400 -4.14 7.13 -12.11
CA ILE A 400 -3.51 6.83 -13.40
C ILE A 400 -1.99 6.68 -13.27
N LEU A 401 -1.34 7.59 -12.53
CA LEU A 401 0.10 7.52 -12.28
C LEU A 401 0.48 6.25 -11.51
N SER A 402 -0.36 5.82 -10.57
CA SER A 402 -0.15 4.58 -9.81
C SER A 402 -0.29 3.33 -10.69
N ASP A 403 -1.12 3.39 -11.74
CA ASP A 403 -1.40 2.28 -12.64
C ASP A 403 -0.29 2.10 -13.71
N ILE A 404 0.32 3.19 -14.21
CA ILE A 404 1.35 3.13 -15.25
C ILE A 404 2.79 2.92 -14.72
N VAL A 405 3.01 3.10 -13.42
CA VAL A 405 4.34 3.00 -12.80
C VAL A 405 4.46 1.72 -11.97
N PRO A 406 5.53 0.92 -12.15
CA PRO A 406 5.82 -0.24 -11.30
C PRO A 406 5.91 0.16 -9.83
N ALA A 407 5.38 -0.68 -8.92
CA ALA A 407 5.34 -0.38 -7.49
C ALA A 407 6.71 0.01 -6.91
N SER A 408 7.81 -0.52 -7.47
CA SER A 408 9.18 -0.22 -7.05
C SER A 408 9.63 1.21 -7.26
N ASP A 409 9.00 1.89 -8.21
CA ASP A 409 9.42 3.21 -8.66
C ASP A 409 8.33 4.27 -8.43
N ARG A 410 7.18 3.92 -7.84
CA ARG A 410 6.04 4.84 -7.70
C ARG A 410 6.37 6.07 -6.86
N SER A 411 7.00 5.94 -5.68
CA SER A 411 7.29 7.12 -4.84
C SER A 411 8.20 8.12 -5.55
N LYS A 412 9.30 7.64 -6.13
CA LYS A 412 10.23 8.50 -6.85
C LYS A 412 9.62 9.06 -8.14
N VAL A 413 8.84 8.29 -8.90
CA VAL A 413 8.24 8.80 -10.16
C VAL A 413 7.16 9.83 -9.86
N MET A 414 6.31 9.61 -8.85
CA MET A 414 5.33 10.62 -8.41
C MET A 414 6.03 11.87 -7.87
N ALA A 415 7.16 11.71 -7.16
CA ALA A 415 7.96 12.85 -6.71
C ALA A 415 8.56 13.63 -7.89
N TRP A 416 9.07 12.95 -8.92
CA TRP A 416 9.59 13.58 -10.13
C TRP A 416 8.50 14.23 -10.98
N GLU A 417 7.33 13.62 -11.09
CA GLU A 417 6.18 14.19 -11.80
C GLU A 417 5.70 15.46 -11.12
N CYS A 418 5.44 15.40 -9.81
CA CYS A 418 5.11 16.56 -8.99
C CYS A 418 6.20 17.63 -9.09
N ALA A 419 7.48 17.24 -9.15
CA ALA A 419 8.59 18.16 -9.29
C ALA A 419 8.55 18.93 -10.62
N MET A 420 8.29 18.22 -11.72
CA MET A 420 8.24 18.77 -13.07
C MET A 420 6.99 19.63 -13.31
N GLU A 421 5.82 19.12 -12.91
CA GLU A 421 4.54 19.82 -13.02
C GLU A 421 4.55 21.12 -12.22
N ASN A 422 4.74 21.01 -10.90
CA ASN A 422 4.47 22.14 -10.00
C ASN A 422 5.56 23.20 -10.08
N SER A 423 6.81 22.84 -10.41
CA SER A 423 7.87 23.86 -10.55
C SER A 423 7.61 24.75 -11.76
N LEU A 424 7.23 24.16 -12.90
CA LEU A 424 6.93 24.91 -14.11
C LEU A 424 5.65 25.74 -13.94
N ALA A 425 4.59 25.14 -13.37
CA ALA A 425 3.34 25.84 -13.14
C ALA A 425 3.52 27.06 -12.20
N ASN A 426 4.25 26.90 -11.10
CA ASN A 426 4.48 27.99 -10.14
C ASN A 426 5.51 29.01 -10.62
N ALA A 427 6.42 28.65 -11.52
CA ALA A 427 7.30 29.62 -12.16
C ALA A 427 6.56 30.51 -13.18
N ILE A 428 5.53 29.96 -13.84
CA ILE A 428 4.80 30.64 -14.92
C ILE A 428 3.58 31.38 -14.39
N GLY A 429 2.74 30.76 -13.55
CA GLY A 429 1.40 31.25 -13.19
C GLY A 429 1.41 32.65 -12.55
N PRO A 430 2.03 32.85 -11.37
CA PRO A 430 2.08 34.15 -10.70
C PRO A 430 2.75 35.25 -11.55
N ALA A 431 3.81 34.90 -12.28
CA ALA A 431 4.49 35.82 -13.18
C ALA A 431 3.59 36.26 -14.35
N MET A 432 2.86 35.32 -14.95
CA MET A 432 1.94 35.59 -16.05
C MET A 432 0.79 36.50 -15.64
N VAL A 433 0.21 36.32 -14.45
CA VAL A 433 -0.80 37.25 -13.91
C VAL A 433 -0.22 38.64 -13.75
N SER A 434 0.98 38.74 -13.14
CA SER A 434 1.63 40.02 -12.93
C SER A 434 1.91 40.74 -14.25
N THR A 435 2.47 40.05 -15.25
CA THR A 435 2.78 40.61 -16.57
C THR A 435 1.51 40.97 -17.36
N LEU A 436 0.47 40.14 -17.34
CA LEU A 436 -0.79 40.45 -18.01
C LEU A 436 -1.53 41.62 -17.35
N ALA A 437 -1.58 41.62 -16.01
CA ALA A 437 -2.18 42.71 -15.26
C ALA A 437 -1.47 44.03 -15.58
N THR A 438 -0.14 44.08 -15.47
CA THR A 438 0.67 45.30 -15.64
C THR A 438 0.86 45.73 -17.10
N GLY A 439 1.20 44.79 -17.99
CA GLY A 439 1.63 45.08 -19.35
C GLY A 439 0.51 45.04 -20.41
N VAL A 440 -0.59 44.32 -20.17
CA VAL A 440 -1.69 44.18 -21.16
C VAL A 440 -2.96 44.86 -20.69
N PHE A 441 -3.32 44.71 -19.41
CA PHE A 441 -4.55 45.27 -18.85
C PHE A 441 -4.34 46.59 -18.09
N GLY A 442 -3.12 47.13 -18.09
CA GLY A 442 -2.81 48.50 -17.65
C GLY A 442 -2.79 48.71 -16.14
N TYR A 443 -2.43 47.69 -15.35
CA TYR A 443 -2.28 47.81 -13.90
C TYR A 443 -0.98 48.54 -13.52
N THR A 444 -1.10 49.73 -12.95
CA THR A 444 0.00 50.46 -12.30
C THR A 444 -0.24 50.56 -10.80
N PHE A 445 0.68 50.00 -10.01
CA PHE A 445 0.63 50.10 -8.55
C PHE A 445 1.07 51.50 -8.12
N GLY A 446 0.19 52.27 -7.46
CA GLY A 446 0.57 53.50 -6.76
C GLY A 446 0.53 54.83 -7.54
N GLU A 447 -0.11 54.92 -8.71
CA GLU A 447 -0.46 56.25 -9.28
C GLU A 447 -1.84 56.69 -8.79
N GLU A 448 -1.91 57.10 -7.52
CA GLU A 448 -3.16 57.43 -6.81
C GLU A 448 -3.87 58.71 -7.27
N GLU A 449 -3.29 59.61 -8.07
CA GLU A 449 -3.72 61.03 -7.97
C GLU A 449 -4.16 61.80 -9.23
N LYS A 450 -4.19 61.26 -10.46
CA LYS A 450 -4.39 62.13 -11.65
C LYS A 450 -5.64 61.97 -12.51
N SER A 451 -6.51 60.95 -12.32
CA SER A 451 -7.58 60.71 -13.31
C SER A 451 -9.02 60.64 -12.81
N GLY A 452 -9.29 60.77 -11.50
CA GLY A 452 -10.65 60.95 -10.96
C GLY A 452 -11.70 59.88 -11.31
N LYS A 453 -11.31 58.69 -11.79
CA LYS A 453 -12.19 57.51 -11.92
C LYS A 453 -11.90 56.57 -10.76
N SER A 454 -12.91 55.86 -10.24
CA SER A 454 -12.74 54.80 -9.24
C SER A 454 -11.80 53.71 -9.79
N LEU A 455 -10.51 53.88 -9.53
CA LEU A 455 -9.43 53.04 -10.04
C LEU A 455 -9.51 51.63 -9.44
N HIS A 456 -10.11 51.48 -8.25
CA HIS A 456 -10.36 50.18 -7.61
C HIS A 456 -11.14 49.24 -8.51
N SER A 457 -12.26 49.70 -9.09
CA SER A 457 -13.11 48.88 -9.97
C SER A 457 -12.42 48.56 -11.31
N ALA A 458 -11.67 49.51 -11.88
CA ALA A 458 -10.94 49.31 -13.14
C ALA A 458 -9.72 48.39 -12.98
N THR A 459 -9.01 48.52 -11.86
CA THR A 459 -7.88 47.67 -11.43
C THR A 459 -8.34 46.26 -11.09
N ALA A 460 -9.46 46.13 -10.36
CA ALA A 460 -10.11 44.85 -10.10
C ALA A 460 -10.54 44.20 -11.41
N LEU A 461 -11.06 44.97 -12.38
CA LEU A 461 -11.46 44.46 -13.69
C LEU A 461 -10.26 44.04 -14.57
N GLY A 462 -9.16 44.79 -14.54
CA GLY A 462 -7.91 44.43 -15.23
C GLY A 462 -7.26 43.18 -14.62
N SER A 463 -7.25 43.09 -13.30
CA SER A 463 -6.78 41.90 -12.55
C SER A 463 -7.71 40.71 -12.76
N ALA A 464 -9.03 40.90 -12.79
CA ALA A 464 -10.01 39.86 -13.10
C ALA A 464 -9.82 39.30 -14.50
N ARG A 465 -9.59 40.16 -15.50
CA ARG A 465 -9.31 39.73 -16.88
C ARG A 465 -8.00 38.97 -16.98
N ALA A 466 -6.96 39.43 -16.30
CA ALA A 466 -5.69 38.72 -16.20
C ALA A 466 -5.87 37.34 -15.57
N MET A 467 -6.56 37.26 -14.41
CA MET A 467 -6.82 36.01 -13.70
C MET A 467 -7.69 35.06 -14.53
N ALA A 468 -8.80 35.54 -15.10
CA ALA A 468 -9.69 34.74 -15.94
C ALA A 468 -8.97 34.15 -17.15
N ALA A 469 -8.14 34.94 -17.86
CA ALA A 469 -7.35 34.45 -18.99
C ALA A 469 -6.29 33.42 -18.54
N THR A 470 -5.59 33.71 -17.45
CA THR A 470 -4.53 32.85 -16.89
C THR A 470 -5.11 31.57 -16.25
N ILE A 471 -6.42 31.52 -15.97
CA ILE A 471 -7.11 30.33 -15.49
C ILE A 471 -7.77 29.54 -16.63
N CYS A 472 -8.63 30.19 -17.41
CA CYS A 472 -9.46 29.50 -18.40
C CYS A 472 -8.64 28.94 -19.57
N ILE A 473 -7.62 29.67 -20.06
CA ILE A 473 -6.81 29.21 -21.19
C ILE A 473 -6.00 27.95 -20.81
N PRO A 474 -5.25 27.92 -19.69
CA PRO A 474 -4.57 26.70 -19.26
C PRO A 474 -5.53 25.53 -18.98
N TRP A 475 -6.71 25.76 -18.40
CA TRP A 475 -7.67 24.67 -18.21
C TRP A 475 -8.30 24.17 -19.51
N LEU A 476 -8.46 24.99 -20.55
CA LEU A 476 -8.84 24.52 -21.88
C LEU A 476 -7.76 23.60 -22.48
N ILE A 477 -6.49 23.96 -22.31
CA ILE A 477 -5.36 23.10 -22.69
C ILE A 477 -5.36 21.80 -21.87
N THR A 478 -5.68 21.90 -20.58
CA THR A 478 -5.78 20.76 -19.67
C THR A 478 -6.92 19.82 -20.07
N LEU A 479 -8.08 20.35 -20.47
CA LEU A 479 -9.22 19.58 -20.98
C LEU A 479 -8.83 18.82 -22.26
N ALA A 480 -8.10 19.48 -23.17
CA ALA A 480 -7.55 18.82 -24.35
C ALA A 480 -6.54 17.72 -23.99
N ALA A 481 -5.66 17.95 -23.00
CA ALA A 481 -4.72 16.96 -22.51
C ALA A 481 -5.42 15.74 -21.88
N TYR A 482 -6.47 15.93 -21.06
CA TYR A 482 -7.29 14.83 -20.55
C TYR A 482 -7.98 14.05 -21.66
N THR A 483 -8.33 14.72 -22.77
CA THR A 483 -8.90 14.05 -23.95
C THR A 483 -7.89 13.11 -24.60
N LEU A 484 -6.61 13.49 -24.63
CA LEU A 484 -5.54 12.62 -25.13
C LEU A 484 -5.35 11.37 -24.26
N LEU A 485 -5.69 11.41 -22.96
CA LEU A 485 -5.60 10.25 -22.08
C LEU A 485 -6.56 9.12 -22.49
N HIS A 486 -7.70 9.41 -23.12
CA HIS A 486 -8.55 8.35 -23.65
C HIS A 486 -7.85 7.50 -24.71
N TRP A 487 -6.80 8.01 -25.35
CA TRP A 487 -6.01 7.24 -26.32
C TRP A 487 -4.69 6.72 -25.74
N SER A 488 -3.94 7.56 -25.02
CA SER A 488 -2.62 7.17 -24.50
C SER A 488 -2.73 6.16 -23.36
N TYR A 489 -3.68 6.34 -22.43
CA TYR A 489 -3.79 5.53 -21.22
C TYR A 489 -4.12 4.06 -21.50
N PRO A 490 -5.16 3.71 -22.28
CA PRO A 490 -5.43 2.31 -22.63
C PRO A 490 -4.28 1.67 -23.43
N ARG A 491 -3.57 2.44 -24.26
CA ARG A 491 -2.45 1.96 -25.08
C ARG A 491 -1.24 1.60 -24.23
N ASP A 492 -0.87 2.45 -23.29
CA ASP A 492 0.27 2.18 -22.41
C ASP A 492 -0.02 1.06 -21.41
N MET A 493 -1.26 0.97 -20.92
CA MET A 493 -1.69 -0.19 -20.11
C MET A 493 -1.57 -1.51 -20.87
N ARG A 494 -1.97 -1.55 -22.15
CA ARG A 494 -1.77 -2.73 -23.01
C ARG A 494 -0.28 -3.06 -23.20
N ARG A 495 0.56 -2.05 -23.43
CA ARG A 495 2.02 -2.23 -23.60
C ARG A 495 2.70 -2.75 -22.32
N LEU A 496 2.31 -2.25 -21.16
CA LEU A 496 2.83 -2.71 -19.87
C LEU A 496 2.44 -4.17 -19.59
N ARG A 497 1.19 -4.54 -19.90
CA ARG A 497 0.69 -5.90 -19.79
C ARG A 497 1.41 -6.88 -20.72
N ALA A 498 1.59 -6.50 -21.99
CA ALA A 498 2.34 -7.32 -22.94
C ALA A 498 3.81 -7.54 -22.51
N LYS A 499 4.45 -6.53 -21.90
CA LYS A 499 5.80 -6.70 -21.33
C LYS A 499 5.83 -7.61 -20.11
N GLN A 500 4.80 -7.58 -19.26
CA GLN A 500 4.68 -8.47 -18.11
C GLN A 500 4.48 -9.92 -18.58
N GLN A 501 3.60 -10.15 -19.55
CA GLN A 501 3.39 -11.47 -20.15
C GLN A 501 4.66 -12.00 -20.83
N ALA A 502 5.32 -11.20 -21.67
CA ALA A 502 6.57 -11.60 -22.33
C ALA A 502 7.72 -11.89 -21.35
N ALA A 503 7.76 -11.21 -20.19
CA ALA A 503 8.74 -11.50 -19.14
C ALA A 503 8.44 -12.82 -18.42
N THR A 504 7.15 -13.13 -18.21
CA THR A 504 6.70 -14.42 -17.67
C THR A 504 6.97 -15.57 -18.65
N GLU A 505 6.76 -15.34 -19.95
CA GLU A 505 7.05 -16.30 -21.03
C GLU A 505 8.55 -16.55 -21.18
N ALA A 506 9.38 -15.50 -21.18
CA ALA A 506 10.85 -15.63 -21.27
C ALA A 506 11.46 -16.36 -20.04
N GLN A 507 10.89 -16.15 -18.84
CA GLN A 507 11.26 -16.92 -17.65
C GLN A 507 10.82 -18.39 -17.73
N GLY A 508 9.75 -18.69 -18.47
CA GLY A 508 9.32 -20.04 -18.80
C GLY A 508 10.22 -20.72 -19.84
N GLU A 509 10.68 -19.98 -20.85
CA GLU A 509 11.60 -20.49 -21.88
C GLU A 509 13.02 -20.73 -21.36
N GLU A 510 13.58 -19.84 -20.51
CA GLU A 510 14.88 -20.07 -19.86
C GLU A 510 14.84 -21.31 -18.94
N MET A 511 13.73 -21.56 -18.24
CA MET A 511 13.51 -22.81 -17.49
C MET A 511 13.41 -24.02 -18.42
N GLY A 512 12.73 -23.89 -19.56
CA GLY A 512 12.57 -24.96 -20.55
C GLY A 512 13.88 -25.38 -21.22
N GLU A 513 14.76 -24.42 -21.55
CA GLU A 513 16.09 -24.69 -22.11
C GLU A 513 17.05 -25.30 -21.09
N GLU A 514 17.01 -24.89 -19.81
CA GLU A 514 17.79 -25.54 -18.74
C GLU A 514 17.34 -27.00 -18.50
N ILE A 515 16.03 -27.28 -18.63
CA ILE A 515 15.47 -28.65 -18.52
C ILE A 515 15.87 -29.53 -19.72
N MET A 516 15.86 -28.98 -20.94
CA MET A 516 16.25 -29.72 -22.16
C MET A 516 17.77 -29.97 -22.26
N CYS A 517 18.61 -29.05 -21.74
CA CYS A 517 20.06 -29.22 -21.72
C CYS A 517 20.52 -30.23 -20.63
N GLY A 518 19.69 -30.49 -19.61
CA GLY A 518 19.91 -31.47 -18.55
C GLY A 518 19.58 -32.93 -18.91
N LEU A 519 18.90 -33.18 -20.04
CA LEU A 519 18.34 -34.50 -20.40
C LEU A 519 19.14 -35.29 -21.46
N MET A 520 20.31 -34.83 -21.90
CA MET A 520 21.15 -35.60 -22.85
C MET A 520 22.31 -36.37 -22.16
N PRO A 521 22.52 -37.67 -22.46
CA PRO A 521 23.61 -38.44 -21.88
C PRO A 521 24.95 -38.08 -22.54
N ARG A 522 25.92 -37.63 -21.74
CA ARG A 522 27.32 -37.47 -22.15
C ARG A 522 27.94 -38.84 -22.48
N ARG A 523 28.17 -39.12 -23.76
CA ARG A 523 29.12 -40.17 -24.22
C ARG A 523 30.45 -39.53 -24.61
N SER A 524 31.52 -40.20 -24.18
CA SER A 524 32.92 -39.90 -24.41
C SER A 524 33.36 -40.15 -25.87
N GLY A 525 34.18 -39.25 -26.43
CA GLY A 525 35.07 -39.58 -27.56
C GLY A 525 35.23 -38.52 -28.66
N SER A 526 36.37 -37.82 -28.62
CA SER A 526 37.15 -37.18 -29.71
C SER A 526 36.45 -36.32 -30.79
N CYS A 527 36.87 -35.03 -30.79
CA CYS A 527 37.15 -34.14 -31.92
C CYS A 527 36.33 -34.28 -33.21
N PHE A 528 35.57 -33.22 -33.54
CA PHE A 528 35.69 -32.51 -34.82
C PHE A 528 35.03 -31.12 -34.66
N SER A 529 35.82 -30.05 -34.84
CA SER A 529 35.25 -28.76 -35.20
C SER A 529 34.82 -28.82 -36.67
N PRO A 530 33.74 -28.09 -37.02
CA PRO A 530 33.87 -27.21 -38.15
C PRO A 530 33.33 -25.81 -37.88
N SER A 531 34.13 -24.85 -38.32
CA SER A 531 33.88 -23.44 -38.50
C SER A 531 32.65 -23.13 -39.35
N TRP A 532 31.76 -22.25 -38.87
CA TRP A 532 30.93 -21.33 -39.67
C TRP A 532 30.76 -20.05 -38.82
N SER A 533 31.68 -19.10 -38.94
CA SER A 533 31.61 -17.91 -39.80
C SER A 533 30.54 -16.90 -39.38
N SER A 534 31.03 -15.87 -38.68
CA SER A 534 30.59 -14.47 -38.70
C SER A 534 29.78 -14.09 -39.95
N THR A 535 28.49 -13.81 -39.79
CA THR A 535 27.82 -12.64 -40.38
C THR A 535 26.40 -12.53 -39.83
N TYR A 536 25.94 -11.29 -39.61
CA TYR A 536 24.58 -10.87 -39.19
C TYR A 536 24.27 -10.75 -37.69
N PHE A 537 24.98 -9.85 -37.00
CA PHE A 537 24.36 -8.82 -36.14
C PHE A 537 25.40 -7.73 -35.86
N PRO A 538 25.35 -6.58 -36.57
CA PRO A 538 24.82 -5.38 -35.91
C PRO A 538 24.08 -4.45 -36.88
N ARG A 539 22.74 -4.52 -36.91
CA ARG A 539 21.89 -3.47 -37.48
C ARG A 539 20.58 -3.35 -36.70
N LEU A 540 20.66 -2.98 -35.42
CA LEU A 540 19.48 -2.48 -34.67
C LEU A 540 19.82 -1.66 -33.42
N ILE A 541 21.03 -1.09 -33.34
CA ILE A 541 21.40 -0.12 -32.28
C ILE A 541 21.69 1.29 -32.83
N ASN A 542 21.80 1.46 -34.15
CA ASN A 542 22.00 2.77 -34.79
C ASN A 542 20.77 3.33 -35.54
N PHE A 543 19.58 2.73 -35.37
CA PHE A 543 18.34 3.27 -35.97
C PHE A 543 17.33 3.84 -34.95
N ALA A 544 17.61 3.72 -33.65
CA ALA A 544 16.74 4.22 -32.58
C ALA A 544 17.24 5.52 -31.90
N MET A 545 18.46 5.99 -32.21
CA MET A 545 19.00 7.26 -31.68
C MET A 545 18.98 8.44 -32.67
N ALA A 546 18.37 8.28 -33.84
CA ALA A 546 18.26 9.35 -34.85
C ALA A 546 16.83 9.83 -35.11
N ARG A 547 15.81 9.31 -34.41
CA ARG A 547 14.40 9.73 -34.57
C ARG A 547 13.74 10.32 -33.32
N SER A 548 14.50 10.47 -32.23
CA SER A 548 13.98 11.00 -30.95
C SER A 548 14.38 12.46 -30.70
N SER A 549 15.28 13.02 -31.51
CA SER A 549 15.79 14.39 -31.36
C SER A 549 15.00 15.44 -32.15
N SER A 550 14.02 15.03 -32.96
CA SER A 550 13.23 15.92 -33.82
C SER A 550 11.77 16.15 -33.36
N VAL A 551 11.34 15.51 -32.27
CA VAL A 551 9.96 15.69 -31.73
C VAL A 551 9.95 16.50 -30.42
N LEU A 552 11.07 16.57 -29.69
CA LEU A 552 11.20 17.39 -28.47
C LEU A 552 11.89 18.75 -28.69
N ALA A 553 12.51 18.99 -29.85
CA ALA A 553 13.06 20.30 -30.21
C ALA A 553 12.11 21.15 -31.10
N GLY A 554 11.01 20.56 -31.60
CA GLY A 554 10.03 21.24 -32.47
C GLY A 554 8.77 21.76 -31.77
N GLY A 555 8.53 21.38 -30.51
CA GLY A 555 7.31 21.75 -29.76
C GLY A 555 7.45 22.96 -28.84
N LEU A 556 8.68 23.44 -28.59
CA LEU A 556 8.97 24.51 -27.62
C LEU A 556 9.31 25.87 -28.27
N LEU A 557 9.23 25.97 -29.59
CA LEU A 557 9.40 27.22 -30.35
C LEU A 557 8.23 27.54 -31.29
N GLY A 558 7.10 26.83 -31.17
CA GLY A 558 5.93 26.94 -32.05
C GLY A 558 4.65 27.51 -31.43
N ALA A 559 4.71 28.08 -30.22
CA ALA A 559 3.54 28.64 -29.53
C ALA A 559 3.72 30.13 -29.17
N ALA A 560 4.45 30.86 -30.01
CA ALA A 560 4.53 32.32 -29.99
C ALA A 560 4.31 32.89 -31.40
N SER A 561 3.29 32.41 -32.13
CA SER A 561 2.82 33.07 -33.36
C SER A 561 1.48 32.51 -33.87
N LEU A 562 0.40 32.60 -33.09
CA LEU A 562 -0.96 32.54 -33.65
C LEU A 562 -1.84 33.55 -32.89
N GLY A 563 -1.50 34.83 -33.04
CA GLY A 563 -2.46 35.91 -32.90
C GLY A 563 -3.18 36.07 -34.24
N GLY A 564 -4.52 36.00 -34.23
CA GLY A 564 -5.32 36.45 -35.37
C GLY A 564 -6.52 35.58 -35.73
N LEU A 565 -7.54 35.52 -34.87
CA LEU A 565 -8.93 35.40 -35.31
C LEU A 565 -9.74 36.45 -34.55
N ALA A 566 -9.81 37.64 -35.14
CA ALA A 566 -10.69 38.71 -34.70
C ALA A 566 -12.11 38.45 -35.24
N PHE A 567 -13.10 38.50 -34.36
CA PHE A 567 -14.48 38.80 -34.73
C PHE A 567 -14.51 40.22 -35.32
N VAL A 568 -15.01 40.36 -36.54
CA VAL A 568 -15.25 41.65 -37.21
C VAL A 568 -16.69 42.09 -36.97
N ALA A 569 -16.86 43.35 -36.58
CA ALA A 569 -17.97 44.23 -36.99
C ALA A 569 -17.35 45.57 -37.48
N PRO A 570 -18.02 46.34 -38.35
CA PRO A 570 -17.45 46.84 -39.61
C PRO A 570 -16.80 48.24 -39.52
N GLY A 571 -15.87 48.54 -40.45
CA GLY A 571 -15.50 49.93 -40.75
C GLY A 571 -14.12 50.15 -41.38
N GLN A 572 -14.08 50.07 -42.72
CA GLN A 572 -13.21 50.80 -43.65
C GLN A 572 -11.68 50.52 -43.80
N SER A 573 -11.37 50.23 -45.07
CA SER A 573 -10.18 50.54 -45.90
C SER A 573 -8.80 49.94 -45.60
N ARG A 574 -8.35 49.23 -46.64
CA ARG A 574 -7.12 48.47 -46.92
C ARG A 574 -5.99 49.40 -47.50
N PRO A 575 -4.79 48.93 -47.93
CA PRO A 575 -3.54 48.77 -47.16
C PRO A 575 -2.27 49.37 -47.86
N GLN A 576 -1.06 49.24 -47.27
CA GLN A 576 0.16 48.65 -47.92
C GLN A 576 1.44 48.64 -47.01
N PRO A 577 2.40 47.69 -47.18
CA PRO A 577 3.58 47.50 -46.28
C PRO A 577 4.97 47.50 -46.97
N VAL A 578 6.07 47.71 -46.21
CA VAL A 578 7.49 47.41 -46.57
C VAL A 578 8.30 47.19 -45.26
N GLN A 579 8.86 46.00 -44.95
CA GLN A 579 10.30 45.57 -44.97
C GLN A 579 11.30 46.54 -44.26
N GLN A 580 12.34 46.19 -43.49
CA GLN A 580 13.33 45.10 -43.52
C GLN A 580 14.36 45.25 -42.35
N GLN A 581 14.98 44.13 -41.90
CA GLN A 581 16.42 43.92 -41.50
C GLN A 581 17.10 44.73 -40.36
N VAL A 582 18.23 44.35 -39.71
CA VAL A 582 19.01 43.14 -39.26
C VAL A 582 20.31 43.69 -38.58
N ALA A 583 20.98 42.86 -37.73
CA ALA A 583 22.39 42.91 -37.23
C ALA A 583 22.71 43.70 -35.92
N HIS A 584 23.22 43.07 -34.82
CA HIS A 584 24.61 42.65 -34.46
C HIS A 584 25.60 43.85 -34.29
N ALA A 585 26.53 44.00 -33.32
CA ALA A 585 27.06 43.21 -32.19
C ALA A 585 28.07 44.07 -31.34
N GLN A 586 28.39 43.60 -30.11
CA GLN A 586 29.71 43.60 -29.40
C GLN A 586 30.39 44.82 -28.71
N GLY A 587 30.84 44.58 -27.45
CA GLY A 587 32.06 45.14 -26.77
C GLY A 587 31.87 46.37 -25.85
N PHE A 588 32.58 46.64 -24.73
CA PHE A 588 33.52 45.95 -23.81
C PHE A 588 33.76 46.92 -22.59
N LEU A 589 33.83 46.37 -21.37
CA LEU A 589 34.38 46.82 -20.06
C LEU A 589 34.70 48.31 -19.68
N ALA A 590 34.19 48.68 -18.49
CA ALA A 590 34.84 49.30 -17.31
C ALA A 590 34.68 50.80 -16.95
N SER A 591 34.27 51.00 -15.68
CA SER A 591 34.59 52.06 -14.70
C SER A 591 33.50 53.08 -14.27
N THR A 592 33.27 53.04 -12.95
CA THR A 592 32.87 54.10 -11.98
C THR A 592 31.50 54.80 -12.04
N GLY A 593 30.80 54.77 -10.90
CA GLY A 593 30.25 55.98 -10.28
C GLY A 593 28.77 56.30 -10.51
N THR A 594 27.93 55.82 -9.57
CA THR A 594 26.69 56.46 -9.05
C THR A 594 25.95 57.47 -9.94
N SER A 595 24.78 57.08 -10.46
CA SER A 595 23.52 57.83 -10.28
C SER A 595 22.34 57.05 -10.86
N THR A 596 21.20 57.28 -10.23
CA THR A 596 19.85 56.79 -10.49
C THR A 596 19.40 56.91 -11.95
N SER A 597 18.90 55.82 -12.53
CA SER A 597 17.64 55.83 -13.30
C SER A 597 17.25 54.41 -13.74
N SER A 598 15.93 54.24 -13.82
CA SER A 598 15.16 53.08 -14.26
C SER A 598 15.72 52.38 -15.50
N THR A 599 16.11 51.11 -15.36
CA THR A 599 15.97 50.03 -16.35
C THR A 599 16.59 48.76 -15.76
N GLY A 600 15.77 47.92 -15.13
CA GLY A 600 16.25 46.73 -14.43
C GLY A 600 15.16 45.69 -14.19
N ALA A 601 14.40 45.34 -15.22
CA ALA A 601 13.35 44.31 -15.15
C ALA A 601 13.60 43.10 -16.06
N VAL A 602 14.80 42.97 -16.68
CA VAL A 602 15.14 41.83 -17.55
C VAL A 602 16.41 41.07 -17.08
N GLN A 603 17.06 41.49 -15.99
CA GLN A 603 18.27 40.81 -15.46
C GLN A 603 18.06 40.05 -14.14
N GLY A 604 16.83 39.99 -13.62
CA GLY A 604 16.50 39.24 -12.39
C GLY A 604 16.25 37.74 -12.58
N MET A 605 16.08 37.27 -13.82
CA MET A 605 15.68 35.88 -14.08
C MET A 605 16.88 34.91 -14.24
N ALA A 606 18.10 35.44 -14.39
CA ALA A 606 19.33 34.64 -14.51
C ALA A 606 20.06 34.40 -13.17
N GLY A 607 19.72 35.14 -12.11
CA GLY A 607 20.38 35.03 -10.79
C GLY A 607 19.85 33.90 -9.89
N ALA A 608 18.62 33.43 -10.13
CA ALA A 608 18.00 32.40 -9.28
C ALA A 608 18.42 30.95 -9.62
N LEU A 609 19.20 30.75 -10.69
CA LEU A 609 19.64 29.44 -11.17
C LEU A 609 21.11 29.11 -10.84
N ALA A 610 21.82 29.96 -10.09
CA ALA A 610 23.27 29.85 -9.87
C ALA A 610 23.70 29.56 -8.41
N VAL A 611 22.85 28.93 -7.58
CA VAL A 611 23.22 28.53 -6.19
C VAL A 611 23.34 27.03 -5.98
N ALA A 612 23.14 26.20 -7.01
CA ALA A 612 23.49 24.77 -6.96
C ALA A 612 24.77 24.51 -7.75
N GLY A 613 25.92 24.88 -7.17
CA GLY A 613 27.24 24.59 -7.73
C GLY A 613 27.53 23.09 -7.76
N LEU A 614 27.37 22.48 -8.94
CA LEU A 614 28.04 21.24 -9.33
C LEU A 614 28.50 21.39 -10.79
N SER A 615 29.71 21.92 -10.95
CA SER A 615 30.37 22.11 -12.24
C SER A 615 30.75 20.75 -12.86
N VAL A 616 30.23 20.51 -14.06
CA VAL A 616 30.63 19.42 -14.96
C VAL A 616 31.99 19.75 -15.55
N ALA A 617 33.07 19.36 -14.88
CA ALA A 617 34.43 19.43 -15.42
C ALA A 617 35.39 18.45 -14.72
N ALA A 618 35.16 17.14 -14.83
CA ALA A 618 36.17 16.12 -14.47
C ALA A 618 35.86 14.72 -15.07
N VAL A 619 35.68 14.61 -16.39
CA VAL A 619 35.78 13.30 -17.08
C VAL A 619 36.48 13.49 -18.43
N ARG A 620 37.78 13.76 -18.38
CA ARG A 620 38.72 13.50 -19.49
C ARG A 620 40.11 13.35 -18.89
N GLY A 621 40.61 12.12 -18.86
CA GLY A 621 42.01 11.82 -18.53
C GLY A 621 42.17 10.74 -17.47
N ALA A 622 42.14 9.48 -17.88
CA ALA A 622 42.95 8.38 -17.33
C ALA A 622 42.64 7.10 -18.11
N SER A 623 43.27 6.96 -19.28
CA SER A 623 43.53 5.67 -19.89
C SER A 623 44.96 5.26 -19.53
N ALA A 624 45.15 3.95 -19.32
CA ALA A 624 46.41 3.23 -19.19
C ALA A 624 47.18 3.37 -17.85
N ALA A 625 47.14 2.33 -17.02
CA ALA A 625 48.32 1.51 -16.69
C ALA A 625 48.02 0.42 -15.64
N SER A 626 48.51 -0.79 -15.93
CA SER A 626 48.91 -1.84 -14.97
C SER A 626 47.78 -2.61 -14.25
N ARG A 627 47.90 -3.89 -13.87
CA ARG A 627 48.82 -5.00 -14.19
C ARG A 627 48.14 -6.23 -13.56
N GLN A 628 48.39 -7.40 -14.15
CA GLN A 628 48.01 -8.73 -13.66
C GLN A 628 48.12 -8.90 -12.14
N GLN A 629 47.09 -9.43 -11.47
CA GLN A 629 47.22 -10.37 -10.35
C GLN A 629 45.98 -11.28 -10.22
N GLY A 630 46.19 -12.58 -10.48
CA GLY A 630 45.63 -13.72 -9.76
C GLY A 630 44.11 -13.86 -9.60
N ILE A 631 43.48 -14.55 -10.56
CA ILE A 631 42.17 -15.18 -10.36
C ILE A 631 42.36 -16.38 -9.43
N LYS A 632 41.81 -16.32 -8.20
CA LYS A 632 41.48 -17.51 -7.41
C LYS A 632 39.99 -17.84 -7.64
N PRO A 633 39.61 -19.06 -8.00
CA PRO A 633 38.21 -19.42 -8.16
C PRO A 633 37.60 -19.53 -6.76
N ARG A 634 36.74 -18.57 -6.39
CA ARG A 634 35.92 -18.69 -5.18
C ARG A 634 34.57 -19.24 -5.62
N ALA A 635 34.29 -20.45 -5.14
CA ALA A 635 33.12 -21.25 -5.45
C ALA A 635 31.83 -20.43 -5.49
N ALA A 636 31.07 -20.60 -6.57
CA ALA A 636 29.69 -20.15 -6.67
C ALA A 636 28.88 -20.83 -5.55
N LYS A 637 28.45 -20.06 -4.56
CA LYS A 637 27.33 -20.45 -3.70
C LYS A 637 26.08 -19.81 -4.28
N SER A 638 25.43 -20.55 -5.16
CA SER A 638 23.98 -20.46 -5.36
C SER A 638 23.32 -20.80 -4.02
N VAL A 639 22.52 -19.89 -3.46
CA VAL A 639 21.58 -20.21 -2.38
C VAL A 639 20.31 -19.41 -2.61
N VAL A 640 19.42 -19.95 -3.45
CA VAL A 640 17.99 -19.87 -3.15
C VAL A 640 17.70 -21.12 -2.32
N ALA A 641 17.85 -21.03 -1.00
CA ALA A 641 17.37 -22.09 -0.12
C ALA A 641 15.87 -21.87 0.08
N CYS A 642 15.06 -22.73 -0.54
CA CYS A 642 13.82 -23.16 0.10
C CYS A 642 14.20 -23.56 1.54
N ARG A 643 13.79 -22.80 2.55
CA ARG A 643 14.05 -23.22 3.94
C ARG A 643 13.20 -24.46 4.19
N SER A 644 13.86 -25.60 4.18
CA SER A 644 13.29 -26.92 4.45
C SER A 644 12.44 -26.93 5.72
N LEU A 645 11.29 -27.62 5.69
CA LEU A 645 10.54 -28.01 6.90
C LEU A 645 11.34 -29.01 7.76
N ALA A 646 12.44 -29.58 7.24
CA ALA A 646 13.39 -30.36 8.02
C ALA A 646 14.16 -29.44 8.97
N LYS A 647 13.78 -29.49 10.25
CA LYS A 647 14.44 -28.79 11.36
C LYS A 647 15.19 -29.77 12.24
N LEU A 648 16.22 -29.28 12.91
CA LEU A 648 16.96 -30.04 13.91
C LEU A 648 15.98 -30.57 14.95
N LYS A 649 16.03 -31.88 15.20
CA LYS A 649 15.19 -32.58 16.18
C LYS A 649 15.98 -32.81 17.46
N ILE A 650 15.28 -32.97 18.58
CA ILE A 650 15.92 -33.18 19.89
C ILE A 650 16.82 -34.43 19.93
N ASP A 651 16.55 -35.45 19.09
CA ASP A 651 17.37 -36.65 18.96
C ASP A 651 18.66 -36.45 18.14
N GLY A 652 18.77 -35.34 17.42
CA GLY A 652 19.97 -34.91 16.72
C GLY A 652 20.90 -34.01 17.55
N VAL A 653 20.61 -33.78 18.83
CA VAL A 653 21.36 -32.87 19.71
C VAL A 653 22.02 -33.63 20.86
N ASP A 654 23.25 -33.24 21.22
CA ASP A 654 23.91 -33.75 22.42
C ASP A 654 23.32 -33.10 23.69
N LEU A 655 22.57 -33.90 24.45
CA LEU A 655 21.87 -33.45 25.66
C LEU A 655 22.68 -33.73 26.94
N LYS A 656 23.80 -34.46 26.85
CA LYS A 656 24.52 -34.94 28.04
C LYS A 656 25.08 -33.78 28.86
N ASP A 657 24.75 -33.78 30.15
CA ASP A 657 25.14 -32.76 31.14
C ASP A 657 24.67 -31.33 30.77
N LYS A 658 23.73 -31.19 29.83
CA LYS A 658 23.15 -29.91 29.41
C LYS A 658 21.85 -29.61 30.11
N ARG A 659 21.57 -28.32 30.33
CA ARG A 659 20.26 -27.83 30.75
C ARG A 659 19.42 -27.60 29.51
N VAL A 660 18.19 -28.12 29.47
CA VAL A 660 17.31 -28.05 28.29
C VAL A 660 16.05 -27.26 28.62
N PHE A 661 15.81 -26.17 27.91
CA PHE A 661 14.54 -25.43 27.98
C PHE A 661 13.57 -25.98 26.94
N ILE A 662 12.40 -26.43 27.37
CA ILE A 662 11.36 -26.97 26.50
C ILE A 662 10.12 -26.07 26.55
N ARG A 663 9.79 -25.45 25.42
CA ARG A 663 8.53 -24.73 25.25
C ARG A 663 7.43 -25.73 24.90
N VAL A 664 6.54 -26.01 25.85
CA VAL A 664 5.45 -26.99 25.74
C VAL A 664 4.08 -26.32 25.64
N ASP A 665 3.09 -27.03 25.11
CA ASP A 665 1.70 -26.58 25.08
C ASP A 665 0.91 -27.23 26.23
N PHE A 666 0.89 -26.61 27.41
CA PHE A 666 0.05 -27.03 28.54
C PHE A 666 -1.21 -26.16 28.69
N ASN A 667 -1.74 -25.62 27.59
CA ASN A 667 -3.01 -24.89 27.62
C ASN A 667 -4.19 -25.87 27.68
N VAL A 668 -4.42 -26.48 28.83
CA VAL A 668 -5.42 -27.54 29.09
C VAL A 668 -6.76 -26.98 29.55
N PRO A 669 -7.89 -27.62 29.21
CA PRO A 669 -9.20 -27.23 29.73
C PRO A 669 -9.33 -27.60 31.21
N GLN A 670 -9.70 -26.61 32.02
CA GLN A 670 -10.01 -26.78 33.44
C GLN A 670 -11.51 -26.95 33.66
N ASP A 671 -11.91 -27.57 34.77
CA ASP A 671 -13.31 -27.72 35.13
C ASP A 671 -13.99 -26.35 35.32
N LYS A 672 -15.26 -26.25 34.91
CA LYS A 672 -16.00 -24.98 34.97
C LYS A 672 -16.31 -24.53 36.40
N LYS A 673 -16.35 -25.45 37.36
CA LYS A 673 -16.64 -25.21 38.78
C LYS A 673 -15.37 -25.10 39.60
N ASP A 674 -14.36 -25.93 39.33
CA ASP A 674 -13.06 -25.87 40.01
C ASP A 674 -11.88 -25.77 39.01
N PRO A 675 -11.25 -24.59 38.86
CA PRO A 675 -10.14 -24.41 37.94
C PRO A 675 -8.90 -25.24 38.32
N ASN A 676 -8.81 -25.81 39.53
CA ASN A 676 -7.69 -26.68 39.90
C ASN A 676 -7.79 -28.09 39.31
N ILE A 677 -8.92 -28.46 38.70
CA ILE A 677 -9.14 -29.78 38.13
C ILE A 677 -8.95 -29.70 36.61
N ILE A 678 -8.00 -30.48 36.08
CA ILE A 678 -7.77 -30.61 34.64
C ILE A 678 -8.73 -31.66 34.08
N THR A 679 -9.56 -31.28 33.11
CA THR A 679 -10.58 -32.16 32.52
C THR A 679 -10.06 -33.01 31.35
N ASN A 680 -8.94 -32.61 30.74
CA ASN A 680 -8.33 -33.34 29.63
C ASN A 680 -6.80 -33.17 29.65
N THR A 681 -6.09 -34.29 29.76
CA THR A 681 -4.62 -34.32 29.87
C THR A 681 -3.89 -34.53 28.55
N ALA A 682 -4.60 -34.65 27.41
CA ALA A 682 -3.99 -35.03 26.13
C ALA A 682 -2.81 -34.14 25.71
N ARG A 683 -2.85 -32.85 26.03
CA ARG A 683 -1.74 -31.92 25.73
C ARG A 683 -0.51 -32.17 26.60
N ILE A 684 -0.71 -32.57 27.86
CA ILE A 684 0.37 -32.97 28.77
C ILE A 684 0.96 -34.28 28.27
N ASP A 685 0.11 -35.27 27.98
CA ASP A 685 0.51 -36.59 27.49
C ASP A 685 1.38 -36.50 26.22
N ALA A 686 1.05 -35.59 25.32
CA ALA A 686 1.77 -35.39 24.07
C ALA A 686 3.19 -34.80 24.24
N ALA A 687 3.47 -34.08 25.32
CA ALA A 687 4.81 -33.51 25.59
C ALA A 687 5.73 -34.47 26.37
N LEU A 688 5.17 -35.48 27.06
CA LEU A 688 5.95 -36.43 27.88
C LEU A 688 7.07 -37.15 27.11
N PRO A 689 6.91 -37.58 25.83
CA PRO A 689 7.98 -38.24 25.09
C PRO A 689 9.25 -37.38 24.99
N THR A 690 9.10 -36.09 24.70
CA THR A 690 10.22 -35.14 24.59
C THR A 690 10.91 -34.95 25.94
N ILE A 691 10.12 -34.80 27.02
CA ILE A 691 10.63 -34.62 28.38
C ILE A 691 11.41 -35.85 28.84
N LYS A 692 10.83 -37.05 28.67
CA LYS A 692 11.47 -38.32 29.05
C LYS A 692 12.75 -38.54 28.26
N TYR A 693 12.73 -38.33 26.95
CA TYR A 693 13.92 -38.48 26.11
C TYR A 693 15.07 -37.57 26.55
N ALA A 694 14.79 -36.31 26.88
CA ALA A 694 15.82 -35.41 27.37
C ALA A 694 16.49 -35.94 28.65
N LEU A 695 15.68 -36.40 29.61
CA LEU A 695 16.17 -36.97 30.87
C LEU A 695 16.94 -38.28 30.65
N ASP A 696 16.41 -39.18 29.83
CA ASP A 696 16.99 -40.50 29.57
C ASP A 696 18.32 -40.41 28.78
N ASN A 697 18.52 -39.36 28.00
CA ASN A 697 19.76 -39.06 27.28
C ASN A 697 20.73 -38.17 28.08
N GLY A 698 20.56 -38.09 29.40
CA GLY A 698 21.55 -37.49 30.30
C GLY A 698 21.49 -35.96 30.39
N ALA A 699 20.35 -35.33 30.06
CA ALA A 699 20.16 -33.91 30.38
C ALA A 699 20.32 -33.66 31.88
N LYS A 700 21.11 -32.65 32.24
CA LYS A 700 21.31 -32.24 33.63
C LYS A 700 19.99 -31.75 34.24
N SER A 701 19.23 -30.97 33.49
CA SER A 701 17.89 -30.54 33.89
C SER A 701 17.00 -30.21 32.70
N VAL A 702 15.69 -30.26 32.94
CA VAL A 702 14.66 -29.88 31.98
C VAL A 702 13.82 -28.74 32.56
N VAL A 703 13.84 -27.58 31.90
CA VAL A 703 13.04 -26.40 32.25
C VAL A 703 11.84 -26.32 31.29
N LEU A 704 10.63 -26.53 31.82
CA LEU A 704 9.38 -26.48 31.08
C LEU A 704 8.78 -25.08 31.17
N CYS A 705 8.43 -24.50 30.03
CA CYS A 705 7.76 -23.21 29.95
C CYS A 705 6.48 -23.35 29.14
N SER A 706 5.35 -22.90 29.68
CA SER A 706 4.03 -22.97 29.00
C SER A 706 3.20 -21.70 29.19
N HIS A 707 2.02 -21.66 28.60
CA HIS A 707 0.98 -20.69 28.91
C HIS A 707 -0.37 -21.39 29.15
N LEU A 708 -1.23 -20.78 29.96
CA LEU A 708 -2.58 -21.26 30.24
C LEU A 708 -3.56 -20.11 30.11
N GLY A 709 -4.61 -20.29 29.30
CA GLY A 709 -5.65 -19.28 29.10
C GLY A 709 -5.15 -17.93 28.55
N ARG A 710 -5.81 -16.85 28.98
CA ARG A 710 -5.59 -15.47 28.50
C ARG A 710 -5.49 -14.48 29.68
N PRO A 711 -4.41 -14.54 30.48
CA PRO A 711 -4.19 -13.60 31.59
C PRO A 711 -3.87 -12.17 31.13
N ASN A 712 -3.58 -11.94 29.84
CA ASN A 712 -3.30 -10.63 29.25
C ASN A 712 -2.15 -9.85 29.94
N GLY A 713 -1.11 -10.51 30.42
CA GLY A 713 0.01 -9.86 31.10
C GLY A 713 -0.25 -9.53 32.58
N GLN A 714 -1.20 -10.21 33.22
CA GLN A 714 -1.51 -10.05 34.65
C GLN A 714 -1.39 -11.38 35.38
N LYS A 715 -0.90 -11.33 36.62
CA LYS A 715 -0.81 -12.49 37.52
C LYS A 715 -2.18 -12.75 38.14
N ASP A 716 -2.94 -13.68 37.55
CA ASP A 716 -4.25 -14.14 38.04
C ASP A 716 -4.16 -15.61 38.39
N GLU A 717 -4.40 -15.95 39.66
CA GLU A 717 -4.32 -17.32 40.20
C GLU A 717 -5.16 -18.33 39.42
N LYS A 718 -6.27 -17.87 38.80
CA LYS A 718 -7.12 -18.72 37.94
C LYS A 718 -6.33 -19.39 36.80
N PHE A 719 -5.31 -18.71 36.30
CA PHE A 719 -4.48 -19.18 35.19
C PHE A 719 -3.11 -19.71 35.63
N SER A 720 -2.94 -20.08 36.91
CA SER A 720 -1.69 -20.64 37.42
C SER A 720 -1.41 -22.05 36.87
N MET A 721 -0.13 -22.39 36.77
CA MET A 721 0.39 -23.70 36.38
C MET A 721 0.43 -24.73 37.52
N LYS A 722 0.08 -24.34 38.76
CA LYS A 722 -0.03 -25.26 39.92
C LYS A 722 -0.78 -26.57 39.64
N PRO A 723 -2.01 -26.56 39.06
CA PRO A 723 -2.70 -27.81 38.77
C PRO A 723 -1.97 -28.64 37.70
N VAL A 724 -1.36 -28.00 36.71
CA VAL A 724 -0.58 -28.66 35.65
C VAL A 724 0.66 -29.34 36.25
N ALA A 725 1.37 -28.69 37.17
CA ALA A 725 2.55 -29.23 37.82
C ALA A 725 2.28 -30.60 38.47
N LYS A 726 1.17 -30.70 39.23
CA LYS A 726 0.77 -31.95 39.90
C LYS A 726 0.52 -33.08 38.91
N VAL A 727 -0.18 -32.80 37.80
CA VAL A 727 -0.50 -33.82 36.79
C VAL A 727 0.74 -34.23 36.00
N VAL A 728 1.66 -33.29 35.72
CA VAL A 728 2.94 -33.61 35.08
C VAL A 728 3.79 -34.49 36.00
N GLU A 729 3.88 -34.16 37.29
CA GLU A 729 4.59 -34.96 38.30
C GLU A 729 4.05 -36.38 38.39
N GLU A 730 2.73 -36.53 38.47
CA GLU A 730 2.04 -37.83 38.49
C GLU A 730 2.36 -38.66 37.23
N LYS A 731 2.24 -38.08 36.04
CA LYS A 731 2.44 -38.78 34.76
C LYS A 731 3.92 -39.05 34.43
N LEU A 732 4.82 -38.21 34.91
CA LEU A 732 6.26 -38.39 34.73
C LEU A 732 6.84 -39.39 35.74
N GLY A 733 6.20 -39.54 36.91
CA GLY A 733 6.70 -40.38 38.00
C GLY A 733 7.96 -39.81 38.66
N ARG A 734 8.17 -38.48 38.55
CA ARG A 734 9.34 -37.76 39.07
C ARG A 734 8.90 -36.43 39.66
N PRO A 735 9.55 -35.94 40.74
CA PRO A 735 9.25 -34.62 41.30
C PRO A 735 9.39 -33.50 40.28
N VAL A 736 8.39 -32.61 40.19
CA VAL A 736 8.41 -31.42 39.33
C VAL A 736 8.46 -30.18 40.20
N LYS A 737 9.57 -29.43 40.12
CA LYS A 737 9.74 -28.18 40.87
C LYS A 737 9.02 -27.04 40.15
N LEU A 738 7.85 -26.65 40.65
CA LEU A 738 7.15 -25.45 40.17
C LEU A 738 7.81 -24.18 40.73
N MET A 739 8.15 -23.25 39.86
CA MET A 739 8.64 -21.92 40.23
C MET A 739 7.46 -20.95 40.44
N ASN A 740 7.63 -19.96 41.33
CA ASN A 740 6.64 -18.90 41.55
C ASN A 740 6.56 -17.89 40.40
N ASP A 741 7.53 -17.91 39.49
CA ASP A 741 7.61 -16.98 38.38
C ASP A 741 8.26 -17.61 37.13
N VAL A 742 8.34 -16.82 36.04
CA VAL A 742 8.90 -17.25 34.75
C VAL A 742 10.35 -16.80 34.59
N VAL A 743 10.69 -15.62 35.11
CA VAL A 743 12.01 -14.99 35.05
C VAL A 743 12.30 -14.28 36.38
N GLY A 744 13.56 -14.02 36.68
CA GLY A 744 14.00 -13.34 37.91
C GLY A 744 15.11 -14.10 38.64
N GLU A 745 15.70 -13.48 39.65
CA GLU A 745 16.88 -14.01 40.35
C GLU A 745 16.63 -15.40 40.98
N GLU A 746 15.45 -15.62 41.56
CA GLU A 746 15.08 -16.93 42.15
C GLU A 746 15.02 -18.04 41.09
N VAL A 747 14.46 -17.73 39.91
CA VAL A 747 14.35 -18.66 38.78
C VAL A 747 15.71 -18.93 38.16
N GLU A 748 16.51 -17.89 37.95
CA GLU A 748 17.88 -18.00 37.44
C GLU A 748 18.76 -18.85 38.38
N ALA A 749 18.68 -18.60 39.70
CA ALA A 749 19.42 -19.38 40.70
C ALA A 749 18.99 -20.86 40.73
N ALA A 750 17.68 -21.14 40.65
CA ALA A 750 17.17 -22.50 40.61
C ALA A 750 17.57 -23.27 39.34
N CYS A 751 17.78 -22.56 38.22
CA CYS A 751 18.16 -23.15 36.94
C CYS A 751 19.68 -23.14 36.69
N ALA A 752 20.49 -22.44 37.48
CA ALA A 752 21.93 -22.29 37.26
C ALA A 752 22.68 -23.63 37.40
N ASP A 753 22.45 -24.35 38.51
CA ASP A 753 23.13 -25.60 38.81
C ASP A 753 22.23 -26.59 39.59
N PRO A 754 21.15 -27.09 38.95
CA PRO A 754 20.27 -28.07 39.59
C PRO A 754 20.89 -29.48 39.63
N GLU A 755 20.41 -30.31 40.56
CA GLU A 755 20.75 -31.74 40.64
C GLU A 755 20.45 -32.45 39.31
N PRO A 756 21.29 -33.40 38.86
CA PRO A 756 21.07 -34.14 37.62
C PRO A 756 19.69 -34.82 37.56
N GLY A 757 18.98 -34.60 36.45
CA GLY A 757 17.64 -35.15 36.21
C GLY A 757 16.50 -34.31 36.82
N THR A 758 16.79 -33.10 37.32
CA THR A 758 15.75 -32.19 37.85
C THR A 758 14.82 -31.69 36.74
N VAL A 759 13.51 -31.69 37.02
CA VAL A 759 12.48 -31.10 36.15
C VAL A 759 11.91 -29.87 36.83
N ILE A 760 12.00 -28.72 36.15
CA ILE A 760 11.54 -27.42 36.63
C ILE A 760 10.38 -26.99 35.74
N LEU A 761 9.23 -26.63 36.32
CA LEU A 761 8.13 -26.02 35.59
C LEU A 761 8.05 -24.54 35.98
N LEU A 762 8.11 -23.66 34.99
CA LEU A 762 7.91 -22.23 35.18
C LEU A 762 6.42 -21.92 35.34
N GLU A 763 6.11 -20.80 35.99
CA GLU A 763 4.74 -20.28 36.04
C GLU A 763 4.25 -19.83 34.63
N ASN A 764 3.01 -19.38 34.51
CA ASN A 764 2.40 -19.02 33.24
C ASN A 764 3.15 -17.88 32.53
N SER A 765 3.73 -18.16 31.36
CA SER A 765 4.53 -17.17 30.61
C SER A 765 3.74 -15.92 30.22
N ARG A 766 2.41 -16.03 30.05
CA ARG A 766 1.53 -14.90 29.68
C ARG A 766 1.16 -13.99 30.86
N TYR A 767 1.67 -14.26 32.07
CA TYR A 767 1.67 -13.26 33.15
C TYR A 767 2.55 -12.06 32.83
N TYR A 768 3.48 -12.19 31.89
CA TYR A 768 4.29 -11.08 31.38
C TYR A 768 3.73 -10.56 30.07
N VAL A 769 3.57 -9.23 29.98
CA VAL A 769 3.15 -8.56 28.75
C VAL A 769 4.18 -8.73 27.63
N GLU A 770 5.43 -8.94 27.99
CA GLU A 770 6.59 -9.18 27.13
C GLU A 770 6.52 -10.51 26.37
N GLU A 771 5.73 -11.48 26.84
CA GLU A 771 5.55 -12.77 26.15
C GLU A 771 4.76 -12.59 24.84
N GLU A 772 3.59 -11.95 24.88
CA GLU A 772 2.76 -11.69 23.69
C GLU A 772 3.09 -10.34 23.03
N GLY A 773 3.89 -9.50 23.70
CA GLY A 773 4.21 -8.12 23.32
C GLY A 773 3.05 -7.13 23.56
N LYS A 774 1.89 -7.59 24.04
CA LYS A 774 0.69 -6.81 24.32
C LYS A 774 -0.14 -7.47 25.42
N GLY A 775 -0.91 -6.67 26.15
CA GLY A 775 -1.70 -7.12 27.28
C GLY A 775 -2.70 -6.07 27.73
N LYS A 776 -3.16 -6.19 28.97
CA LYS A 776 -4.02 -5.21 29.64
C LYS A 776 -3.45 -4.82 31.00
N ASP A 777 -3.59 -3.56 31.41
CA ASP A 777 -3.33 -3.15 32.79
C ASP A 777 -4.49 -3.54 33.72
N ALA A 778 -4.32 -3.34 35.03
CA ALA A 778 -5.32 -3.65 36.04
C ALA A 778 -6.69 -2.97 35.79
N ASP A 779 -6.68 -1.82 35.09
CA ASP A 779 -7.87 -1.05 34.73
C ASP A 779 -8.51 -1.51 33.40
N GLY A 780 -7.90 -2.49 32.72
CA GLY A 780 -8.40 -3.09 31.48
C GLY A 780 -7.98 -2.38 30.19
N ASN A 781 -7.13 -1.35 30.26
CA ASN A 781 -6.62 -0.63 29.09
C ASN A 781 -5.57 -1.48 28.36
N LYS A 782 -5.48 -1.32 27.03
CA LYS A 782 -4.52 -2.06 26.21
C LYS A 782 -3.10 -1.54 26.45
N VAL A 783 -2.21 -2.40 26.92
CA VAL A 783 -0.79 -2.12 27.12
C VAL A 783 0.03 -2.84 26.05
N LYS A 784 1.11 -2.21 25.59
CA LYS A 784 2.07 -2.82 24.66
C LYS A 784 3.45 -2.80 25.31
N ALA A 785 4.13 -3.95 25.33
CA ALA A 785 5.49 -4.03 25.83
C ALA A 785 6.44 -3.24 24.90
N SER A 786 7.39 -2.50 25.47
CA SER A 786 8.46 -1.87 24.69
C SER A 786 9.40 -2.94 24.12
N ALA A 787 10.06 -2.64 23.00
CA ALA A 787 10.98 -3.58 22.38
C ALA A 787 12.16 -3.95 23.31
N ASP A 788 12.64 -3.00 24.10
CA ASP A 788 13.74 -3.22 25.05
C ASP A 788 13.33 -4.17 26.17
N LYS A 789 12.12 -4.03 26.73
CA LYS A 789 11.60 -4.95 27.75
C LYS A 789 11.37 -6.36 27.21
N VAL A 790 10.88 -6.48 25.97
CA VAL A 790 10.76 -7.78 25.30
C VAL A 790 12.14 -8.43 25.12
N LYS A 791 13.15 -7.66 24.73
CA LYS A 791 14.53 -8.15 24.57
C LYS A 791 15.13 -8.59 25.90
N GLU A 792 14.93 -7.80 26.96
CA GLU A 792 15.35 -8.14 28.33
C GLU A 792 14.68 -9.44 28.81
N PHE A 793 13.37 -9.58 28.62
CA PHE A 793 12.63 -10.78 28.97
C PHE A 793 13.15 -12.03 28.23
N ARG A 794 13.42 -11.91 26.92
CA ARG A 794 14.03 -12.99 26.12
C ARG A 794 15.44 -13.34 26.58
N ALA A 795 16.25 -12.34 26.92
CA ALA A 795 17.60 -12.56 27.46
C ALA A 795 17.55 -13.30 28.81
N SER A 796 16.59 -12.98 29.68
CA SER A 796 16.38 -13.71 30.93
C SER A 796 15.96 -15.16 30.70
N LEU A 797 15.06 -15.42 29.75
CA LEU A 797 14.70 -16.78 29.36
C LEU A 797 15.91 -17.56 28.84
N ALA A 798 16.82 -16.93 28.08
CA ALA A 798 18.00 -17.57 27.52
C ALA A 798 19.03 -18.05 28.56
N LYS A 799 19.05 -17.46 29.77
CA LYS A 799 19.97 -17.87 30.83
C LYS A 799 19.57 -19.18 31.53
N LEU A 800 18.30 -19.58 31.39
CA LEU A 800 17.72 -20.69 32.15
C LEU A 800 18.23 -22.06 31.69
N ALA A 801 18.75 -22.17 30.48
CA ALA A 801 19.23 -23.42 29.92
C ALA A 801 20.29 -23.21 28.83
N ASP A 802 20.88 -24.29 28.34
CA ASP A 802 21.92 -24.26 27.30
C ASP A 802 21.34 -24.58 25.92
N ILE A 803 20.27 -25.37 25.87
CA ILE A 803 19.58 -25.80 24.63
C ILE A 803 18.12 -25.37 24.69
N TYR A 804 17.62 -24.82 23.58
CA TYR A 804 16.20 -24.55 23.39
C TYR A 804 15.54 -25.65 22.55
N CYS A 805 14.42 -26.17 23.04
CA CYS A 805 13.58 -27.13 22.37
C CYS A 805 12.14 -26.58 22.27
N SER A 806 11.59 -26.48 21.07
CA SER A 806 10.19 -26.10 20.87
C SER A 806 9.33 -27.33 20.60
N ASP A 807 8.36 -27.58 21.49
CA ASP A 807 7.42 -28.70 21.38
C ASP A 807 5.95 -28.23 21.41
N ALA A 808 5.72 -26.95 21.10
CA ALA A 808 4.42 -26.27 21.18
C ALA A 808 3.93 -25.79 19.80
N PHE A 809 3.62 -26.74 18.90
CA PHE A 809 3.22 -26.43 17.52
C PHE A 809 2.01 -25.48 17.43
N GLY A 810 1.01 -25.64 18.32
CA GLY A 810 -0.18 -24.78 18.39
C GLY A 810 0.12 -23.29 18.59
N THR A 811 1.31 -22.92 19.08
CA THR A 811 1.75 -21.54 19.26
C THR A 811 2.81 -21.09 18.24
N ALA A 812 3.25 -21.96 17.33
CA ALA A 812 4.35 -21.70 16.40
C ALA A 812 4.04 -20.65 15.33
N HIS A 813 2.77 -20.37 15.05
CA HIS A 813 2.34 -19.26 14.19
C HIS A 813 2.54 -17.87 14.83
N ARG A 814 2.91 -17.81 16.12
CA ARG A 814 3.07 -16.56 16.85
C ARG A 814 4.54 -16.26 17.14
N ALA A 815 4.96 -15.03 16.88
CA ALA A 815 6.29 -14.53 17.23
C ALA A 815 6.40 -14.11 18.72
N HIS A 816 5.87 -14.93 19.63
CA HIS A 816 5.96 -14.71 21.07
C HIS A 816 7.38 -14.97 21.59
N SER A 817 7.73 -14.37 22.73
CA SER A 817 9.09 -14.41 23.26
C SER A 817 9.59 -15.83 23.54
N SER A 818 8.77 -16.67 24.15
CA SER A 818 9.09 -18.09 24.39
C SER A 818 9.18 -18.96 23.12
N MET A 819 8.66 -18.52 21.97
CA MET A 819 8.60 -19.34 20.75
C MET A 819 9.81 -19.18 19.83
N VAL A 820 10.55 -18.07 19.96
CA VAL A 820 11.64 -17.73 19.04
C VAL A 820 13.01 -18.22 19.49
N GLY A 821 13.14 -18.70 20.74
CA GLY A 821 14.40 -19.23 21.27
C GLY A 821 15.60 -18.26 21.18
N GLU A 822 15.34 -16.94 21.17
CA GLU A 822 16.38 -15.93 20.96
C GLU A 822 17.40 -15.96 22.10
N GLY A 823 18.69 -15.98 21.76
CA GLY A 823 19.80 -16.04 22.72
C GLY A 823 20.33 -17.46 23.01
N TYR A 824 19.63 -18.50 22.58
CA TYR A 824 20.11 -19.88 22.71
C TYR A 824 21.07 -20.27 21.58
N PRO A 825 22.16 -21.00 21.87
CA PRO A 825 23.12 -21.44 20.86
C PRO A 825 22.59 -22.59 19.99
N VAL A 826 21.70 -23.44 20.52
CA VAL A 826 21.10 -24.58 19.81
C VAL A 826 19.58 -24.51 19.96
N LYS A 827 18.86 -24.57 18.84
CA LYS A 827 17.39 -24.50 18.79
C LYS A 827 16.85 -25.69 17.99
N CYS A 828 16.21 -26.63 18.67
CA CYS A 828 15.66 -27.85 18.09
C CYS A 828 14.13 -27.97 18.28
N SER A 829 13.52 -28.90 17.56
CA SER A 829 12.12 -29.31 17.74
C SER A 829 12.03 -30.50 18.69
N GLY A 830 10.98 -30.51 19.53
CA GLY A 830 10.58 -31.71 20.26
C GLY A 830 9.83 -32.68 19.37
N PHE A 831 9.49 -33.87 19.86
CA PHE A 831 8.87 -34.91 19.05
C PHE A 831 7.46 -34.56 18.57
N LEU A 832 6.68 -33.80 19.34
CA LEU A 832 5.33 -33.38 18.93
C LEU A 832 5.44 -32.43 17.75
N LEU A 833 6.24 -31.38 17.88
CA LEU A 833 6.43 -30.41 16.79
C LEU A 833 7.10 -31.04 15.57
N ALA A 834 8.11 -31.91 15.78
CA ALA A 834 8.75 -32.64 14.69
C ALA A 834 7.76 -33.54 13.93
N LYS A 835 6.88 -34.26 14.65
CA LYS A 835 5.82 -35.08 14.03
C LYS A 835 4.87 -34.24 13.18
N GLU A 836 4.45 -33.07 13.68
CA GLU A 836 3.61 -32.14 12.91
C GLU A 836 4.32 -31.73 11.61
N LEU A 837 5.59 -31.31 11.69
CA LEU A 837 6.37 -30.91 10.52
C LEU A 837 6.57 -32.05 9.52
N ASP A 838 6.90 -33.26 9.99
CA ASP A 838 7.11 -34.44 9.14
C ASP A 838 5.84 -34.80 8.36
N TYR A 839 4.66 -34.76 8.99
CA TYR A 839 3.40 -35.05 8.31
C TYR A 839 2.94 -33.94 7.38
N PHE A 840 3.11 -32.67 7.76
CA PHE A 840 2.81 -31.56 6.85
C PHE A 840 3.78 -31.51 5.67
N ALA A 841 5.05 -31.86 5.83
CA ALA A 841 6.01 -31.95 4.73
C ALA A 841 5.61 -33.04 3.73
N LYS A 842 5.15 -34.20 4.21
CA LYS A 842 4.59 -35.28 3.36
C LYS A 842 3.35 -34.86 2.58
N VAL A 843 2.66 -33.81 3.01
CA VAL A 843 1.46 -33.28 2.34
C VAL A 843 1.80 -32.12 1.41
N VAL A 844 2.74 -31.26 1.81
CA VAL A 844 2.96 -29.95 1.18
C VAL A 844 4.15 -29.95 0.21
N ASP A 845 5.25 -30.62 0.55
CA ASP A 845 6.51 -30.51 -0.20
C ASP A 845 6.62 -31.57 -1.30
N ALA A 846 6.28 -32.83 -1.00
CA ALA A 846 6.34 -33.94 -1.95
C ALA A 846 5.28 -35.02 -1.67
N PRO A 847 3.98 -34.71 -1.85
CA PRO A 847 2.92 -35.66 -1.54
C PRO A 847 2.83 -36.80 -2.55
N THR A 848 2.41 -37.96 -2.07
CA THR A 848 2.08 -39.10 -2.94
C THR A 848 0.71 -38.84 -3.57
N ARG A 849 0.67 -38.68 -4.89
CA ARG A 849 -0.56 -38.40 -5.64
C ARG A 849 -1.38 -39.68 -5.88
N PRO A 850 -2.73 -39.61 -5.96
CA PRO A 850 -3.54 -38.40 -5.89
C PRO A 850 -3.67 -37.83 -4.47
N VAL A 851 -3.67 -36.50 -4.36
CA VAL A 851 -3.86 -35.75 -3.11
C VAL A 851 -5.28 -35.20 -3.06
N CYS A 852 -6.03 -35.54 -2.01
CA CYS A 852 -7.37 -35.01 -1.77
C CYS A 852 -7.37 -34.02 -0.62
N GLY A 853 -7.83 -32.80 -0.89
CA GLY A 853 -8.14 -31.79 0.12
C GLY A 853 -9.63 -31.78 0.43
N ILE A 854 -10.00 -32.01 1.69
CA ILE A 854 -11.38 -32.03 2.17
C ILE A 854 -11.59 -30.80 3.05
N LEU A 855 -12.50 -29.92 2.66
CA LEU A 855 -12.78 -28.67 3.33
C LEU A 855 -14.26 -28.58 3.71
N GLY A 856 -14.54 -28.27 4.97
CA GLY A 856 -15.91 -28.10 5.46
C GLY A 856 -16.04 -27.00 6.51
N GLY A 857 -17.22 -26.86 7.12
CA GLY A 857 -17.51 -25.82 8.10
C GLY A 857 -18.49 -24.76 7.60
N ALA A 858 -18.65 -23.66 8.34
CA ALA A 858 -19.80 -22.76 8.19
C ALA A 858 -19.64 -21.65 7.12
N LYS A 859 -18.43 -21.13 6.88
CA LYS A 859 -18.21 -19.94 6.04
C LYS A 859 -17.08 -20.14 5.04
N VAL A 860 -17.24 -19.61 3.83
CA VAL A 860 -16.23 -19.65 2.77
C VAL A 860 -15.16 -18.61 3.02
N ALA A 861 -15.54 -17.41 3.46
CA ALA A 861 -14.65 -16.27 3.65
C ALA A 861 -13.46 -16.56 4.56
N ASP A 862 -13.67 -17.36 5.60
CA ASP A 862 -12.63 -17.76 6.56
C ASP A 862 -11.62 -18.75 5.97
N LYS A 863 -11.93 -19.40 4.84
CA LYS A 863 -11.12 -20.47 4.22
C LYS A 863 -10.63 -20.15 2.82
N ILE A 864 -10.85 -18.94 2.30
CA ILE A 864 -10.41 -18.56 0.94
C ILE A 864 -8.91 -18.78 0.75
N GLN A 865 -8.07 -18.28 1.67
CA GLN A 865 -6.61 -18.41 1.58
C GLN A 865 -6.19 -19.89 1.57
N LEU A 866 -6.85 -20.71 2.39
CA LEU A 866 -6.62 -22.15 2.46
C LEU A 866 -6.99 -22.84 1.14
N ILE A 867 -8.18 -22.57 0.60
CA ILE A 867 -8.66 -23.12 -0.68
C ILE A 867 -7.67 -22.74 -1.79
N MET A 868 -7.33 -21.45 -1.91
CA MET A 868 -6.47 -20.95 -2.98
C MET A 868 -5.07 -21.56 -2.92
N ASN A 869 -4.49 -21.77 -1.74
CA ASN A 869 -3.18 -22.41 -1.60
C ASN A 869 -3.23 -23.94 -1.79
N LEU A 870 -4.32 -24.59 -1.38
CA LEU A 870 -4.49 -26.04 -1.59
C LEU A 870 -4.75 -26.38 -3.05
N LEU A 871 -5.48 -25.55 -3.81
CA LEU A 871 -5.70 -25.74 -5.25
C LEU A 871 -4.41 -25.82 -6.08
N ASP A 872 -3.31 -25.25 -5.59
CA ASP A 872 -2.00 -25.36 -6.26
C ASP A 872 -1.30 -26.71 -6.00
N LYS A 873 -1.84 -27.54 -5.08
CA LYS A 873 -1.18 -28.74 -4.55
C LYS A 873 -2.00 -30.01 -4.70
N VAL A 874 -3.31 -29.93 -4.48
CA VAL A 874 -4.22 -31.09 -4.49
C VAL A 874 -4.63 -31.48 -5.91
N ASP A 875 -4.99 -32.75 -6.10
CA ASP A 875 -5.57 -33.26 -7.35
C ASP A 875 -7.11 -33.27 -7.27
N ILE A 876 -7.65 -33.49 -6.07
CA ILE A 876 -9.09 -33.55 -5.79
C ILE A 876 -9.40 -32.60 -4.63
N MET A 877 -10.46 -31.82 -4.73
CA MET A 877 -10.94 -30.96 -3.64
C MET A 877 -12.42 -31.22 -3.35
N ILE A 878 -12.72 -31.71 -2.14
CA ILE A 878 -14.09 -31.87 -1.64
C ILE A 878 -14.44 -30.64 -0.80
N ILE A 879 -15.55 -29.97 -1.12
CA ILE A 879 -16.08 -28.86 -0.30
C ILE A 879 -17.46 -29.27 0.24
N GLY A 880 -17.60 -29.33 1.56
CA GLY A 880 -18.85 -29.69 2.25
C GLY A 880 -19.22 -28.73 3.38
N GLY A 881 -20.16 -29.12 4.24
CA GLY A 881 -20.64 -28.30 5.35
C GLY A 881 -21.46 -27.08 4.91
N GLY A 882 -21.71 -26.16 5.86
CA GLY A 882 -22.47 -24.93 5.61
C GLY A 882 -21.90 -24.05 4.50
N MET A 883 -20.58 -24.09 4.29
CA MET A 883 -19.92 -23.32 3.24
C MET A 883 -20.22 -23.80 1.82
N ALA A 884 -20.63 -25.07 1.64
CA ALA A 884 -21.01 -25.62 0.34
C ALA A 884 -22.27 -24.92 -0.22
N PHE A 885 -23.21 -24.51 0.64
CA PHE A 885 -24.44 -23.83 0.20
C PHE A 885 -24.17 -22.50 -0.50
N THR A 886 -23.08 -21.81 -0.18
CA THR A 886 -22.62 -20.64 -0.95
C THR A 886 -22.25 -21.03 -2.38
N PHE A 887 -21.55 -22.14 -2.59
CA PHE A 887 -21.21 -22.63 -3.94
C PHE A 887 -22.45 -23.11 -4.72
N ILE A 888 -23.40 -23.73 -4.02
CA ILE A 888 -24.64 -24.26 -4.59
C ILE A 888 -25.57 -23.11 -5.02
N LYS A 889 -25.71 -22.07 -4.18
CA LYS A 889 -26.49 -20.88 -4.52
C LYS A 889 -25.93 -20.13 -5.73
N GLU A 890 -24.60 -20.00 -5.81
CA GLU A 890 -23.93 -19.42 -6.99
C GLU A 890 -24.08 -20.27 -8.26
N ALA A 891 -24.46 -21.55 -8.14
CA ALA A 891 -24.84 -22.39 -9.27
C ALA A 891 -26.32 -22.21 -9.70
N GLY A 892 -27.09 -21.35 -9.01
CA GLY A 892 -28.49 -21.07 -9.31
C GLY A 892 -29.50 -21.98 -8.61
N VAL A 893 -29.09 -22.76 -7.60
CA VAL A 893 -29.96 -23.64 -6.82
C VAL A 893 -30.51 -22.91 -5.59
N ASP A 894 -31.78 -23.12 -5.27
CA ASP A 894 -32.37 -22.57 -4.05
C ASP A 894 -31.82 -23.31 -2.81
N ILE A 895 -31.43 -22.54 -1.81
CA ILE A 895 -30.83 -23.04 -0.56
C ILE A 895 -31.72 -22.82 0.66
N GLY A 896 -32.94 -22.29 0.48
CA GLY A 896 -33.85 -22.00 1.58
C GLY A 896 -33.21 -21.07 2.62
N ASN A 897 -33.27 -21.48 3.89
CA ASN A 897 -32.68 -20.75 5.03
C ASN A 897 -31.25 -21.20 5.37
N SER A 898 -30.58 -21.94 4.48
CA SER A 898 -29.21 -22.42 4.71
C SER A 898 -28.20 -21.27 4.78
N LEU A 899 -27.03 -21.54 5.38
CA LEU A 899 -25.98 -20.54 5.52
C LEU A 899 -25.50 -20.03 4.16
N TYR A 900 -25.50 -18.70 3.99
CA TYR A 900 -25.00 -18.04 2.81
C TYR A 900 -23.98 -16.97 3.18
N ASP A 901 -22.80 -17.07 2.60
CA ASP A 901 -21.70 -16.14 2.82
C ASP A 901 -21.56 -15.20 1.61
N GLU A 902 -22.17 -14.01 1.69
CA GLU A 902 -22.18 -13.02 0.61
C GLU A 902 -20.78 -12.54 0.20
N GLU A 903 -19.83 -12.48 1.13
CA GLU A 903 -18.46 -12.08 0.83
C GLU A 903 -17.70 -13.23 0.16
N GLY A 904 -17.90 -14.46 0.64
CA GLY A 904 -17.35 -15.66 0.03
C GLY A 904 -17.88 -15.95 -1.38
N ALA A 905 -19.17 -15.69 -1.62
CA ALA A 905 -19.84 -15.89 -2.90
C ALA A 905 -19.13 -15.16 -4.06
N LYS A 906 -18.67 -13.94 -3.82
CA LYS A 906 -17.96 -13.11 -4.82
C LYS A 906 -16.69 -13.76 -5.37
N LEU A 907 -16.12 -14.72 -4.63
CA LEU A 907 -14.86 -15.40 -4.98
C LEU A 907 -15.07 -16.85 -5.43
N VAL A 908 -16.28 -17.40 -5.34
CA VAL A 908 -16.62 -18.73 -5.86
C VAL A 908 -16.25 -18.88 -7.35
N PRO A 909 -16.52 -17.90 -8.24
CA PRO A 909 -16.10 -18.00 -9.65
C PRO A 909 -14.59 -18.10 -9.82
N GLU A 910 -13.82 -17.39 -9.00
CA GLU A 910 -12.35 -17.42 -9.04
C GLU A 910 -11.82 -18.78 -8.56
N ILE A 911 -12.41 -19.36 -7.52
CA ILE A 911 -12.07 -20.69 -6.99
C ILE A 911 -12.33 -21.77 -8.04
N ARG A 912 -13.51 -21.75 -8.70
CA ARG A 912 -13.85 -22.72 -9.76
C ARG A 912 -12.90 -22.61 -10.94
N LYS A 913 -12.66 -21.38 -11.40
CA LYS A 913 -11.72 -21.12 -12.51
C LYS A 913 -10.31 -21.62 -12.18
N LYS A 914 -9.80 -21.33 -10.98
CA LYS A 914 -8.46 -21.80 -10.57
C LYS A 914 -8.40 -23.33 -10.46
N ALA A 915 -9.46 -23.97 -9.97
CA ALA A 915 -9.54 -25.43 -9.94
C ALA A 915 -9.47 -26.03 -11.36
N GLU A 916 -10.22 -25.48 -12.31
CA GLU A 916 -10.18 -25.88 -13.72
C GLU A 916 -8.79 -25.66 -14.34
N GLU A 917 -8.18 -24.49 -14.14
CA GLU A 917 -6.83 -24.17 -14.65
C GLU A 917 -5.75 -25.11 -14.10
N LYS A 918 -5.89 -25.56 -12.85
CA LYS A 918 -4.96 -26.49 -12.19
C LYS A 918 -5.32 -27.96 -12.41
N GLY A 919 -6.41 -28.26 -13.12
CA GLY A 919 -6.89 -29.61 -13.34
C GLY A 919 -7.34 -30.31 -12.05
N VAL A 920 -7.79 -29.55 -11.05
CA VAL A 920 -8.29 -30.07 -9.79
C VAL A 920 -9.75 -30.47 -9.94
N GLU A 921 -10.07 -31.71 -9.58
CA GLU A 921 -11.44 -32.20 -9.52
C GLU A 921 -12.16 -31.61 -8.30
N LEU A 922 -13.06 -30.65 -8.52
CA LEU A 922 -13.84 -30.00 -7.46
C LEU A 922 -15.16 -30.74 -7.24
N ILE A 923 -15.33 -31.35 -6.06
CA ILE A 923 -16.51 -32.11 -5.66
C ILE A 923 -17.34 -31.30 -4.67
N LEU A 924 -18.60 -31.05 -5.04
CA LEU A 924 -19.61 -30.37 -4.22
C LEU A 924 -20.75 -31.35 -3.89
N PRO A 925 -21.49 -31.16 -2.79
CA PRO A 925 -22.60 -32.03 -2.46
C PRO A 925 -23.73 -31.84 -3.47
N VAL A 926 -24.33 -32.95 -3.90
CA VAL A 926 -25.43 -33.01 -4.89
C VAL A 926 -26.80 -33.25 -4.24
N ASP A 927 -26.80 -33.65 -2.97
CA ASP A 927 -27.96 -33.87 -2.11
C ASP A 927 -27.63 -33.50 -0.66
N PHE A 928 -28.66 -33.15 0.11
CA PHE A 928 -28.56 -32.53 1.42
C PHE A 928 -29.60 -33.11 2.37
N VAL A 929 -29.23 -33.23 3.65
CA VAL A 929 -30.18 -33.48 4.74
C VAL A 929 -30.60 -32.14 5.31
N CYS A 930 -31.89 -31.83 5.22
CA CYS A 930 -32.47 -30.55 5.59
C CYS A 930 -33.33 -30.67 6.85
N SER A 931 -33.43 -29.59 7.61
CA SER A 931 -34.27 -29.48 8.80
C SER A 931 -35.08 -28.20 8.79
N SER A 932 -36.31 -28.22 9.31
CA SER A 932 -37.14 -27.02 9.44
C SER A 932 -36.62 -26.00 10.45
N LYS A 933 -35.70 -26.40 11.35
CA LYS A 933 -35.01 -25.53 12.30
C LYS A 933 -33.64 -26.09 12.70
N PHE A 934 -32.80 -25.22 13.26
CA PHE A 934 -31.50 -25.62 13.80
C PHE A 934 -31.69 -26.29 15.18
N GLY A 935 -31.61 -27.62 15.22
CA GLY A 935 -31.77 -28.42 16.44
C GLY A 935 -32.26 -29.84 16.13
N ASP A 936 -32.16 -30.75 17.12
CA ASP A 936 -32.56 -32.16 16.99
C ASP A 936 -34.08 -32.37 16.91
N ASP A 937 -34.87 -31.34 17.19
CA ASP A 937 -36.34 -31.37 17.24
C ASP A 937 -37.00 -30.82 15.97
N GLY A 938 -36.21 -30.59 14.91
CA GLY A 938 -36.68 -30.16 13.60
C GLY A 938 -37.28 -31.30 12.76
N GLU A 939 -38.18 -30.94 11.85
CA GLU A 939 -38.67 -31.89 10.85
C GLU A 939 -37.58 -32.11 9.80
N ILE A 940 -37.24 -33.37 9.51
CA ILE A 940 -36.17 -33.73 8.58
C ILE A 940 -36.77 -33.99 7.20
N GLN A 941 -36.18 -33.38 6.18
CA GLN A 941 -36.49 -33.63 4.77
C GLN A 941 -35.20 -33.71 3.95
N GLU A 942 -35.26 -34.33 2.77
CA GLU A 942 -34.13 -34.39 1.84
C GLU A 942 -34.28 -33.32 0.77
N GLY A 943 -33.17 -32.76 0.32
CA GLY A 943 -33.10 -31.86 -0.84
C GLY A 943 -31.99 -32.29 -1.79
N ASP A 944 -32.08 -31.90 -3.06
CA ASP A 944 -31.04 -32.15 -4.07
C ASP A 944 -30.81 -30.95 -4.99
N MET A 945 -29.84 -31.05 -5.89
CA MET A 945 -29.52 -29.98 -6.84
C MET A 945 -30.66 -29.63 -7.81
N SER A 946 -31.66 -30.50 -7.99
CA SER A 946 -32.80 -30.29 -8.88
C SER A 946 -33.99 -29.64 -8.17
N THR A 947 -34.25 -30.01 -6.91
CA THR A 947 -35.34 -29.45 -6.10
C THR A 947 -34.90 -28.25 -5.28
N GLY A 948 -33.59 -28.10 -5.03
CA GLY A 948 -33.06 -27.21 -4.01
C GLY A 948 -33.39 -27.69 -2.60
N VAL A 949 -33.10 -26.83 -1.62
CA VAL A 949 -33.54 -27.00 -0.23
C VAL A 949 -35.00 -26.55 -0.11
N PRO A 950 -35.89 -27.35 0.53
CA PRO A 950 -37.30 -26.98 0.70
C PRO A 950 -37.50 -25.60 1.37
N GLU A 951 -38.55 -24.88 0.98
CA GLU A 951 -38.86 -23.56 1.54
C GLU A 951 -39.07 -23.64 3.07
N GLY A 952 -38.40 -22.77 3.81
CA GLY A 952 -38.43 -22.78 5.28
C GLY A 952 -37.43 -23.73 5.95
N PHE A 953 -36.80 -24.63 5.20
CA PHE A 953 -35.79 -25.57 5.71
C PHE A 953 -34.37 -25.02 5.51
N LEU A 954 -33.42 -25.61 6.24
CA LEU A 954 -31.97 -25.37 6.09
C LEU A 954 -31.23 -26.71 5.96
N GLY A 955 -30.24 -26.77 5.08
CA GLY A 955 -29.36 -27.93 4.94
C GLY A 955 -28.30 -27.98 6.05
N LEU A 956 -28.16 -29.14 6.69
CA LEU A 956 -27.35 -29.32 7.90
C LEU A 956 -26.32 -30.47 7.80
N ASP A 957 -26.49 -31.40 6.85
CA ASP A 957 -25.51 -32.44 6.52
C ASP A 957 -25.59 -32.78 5.03
N ILE A 958 -24.59 -33.50 4.52
CA ILE A 958 -24.57 -34.03 3.15
C ILE A 958 -25.47 -35.27 3.02
N GLY A 959 -26.13 -35.40 1.87
CA GLY A 959 -27.03 -36.52 1.59
C GLY A 959 -26.30 -37.81 1.17
N PRO A 960 -27.03 -38.93 1.02
CA PRO A 960 -26.46 -40.24 0.70
C PRO A 960 -25.65 -40.30 -0.60
N LYS A 961 -26.07 -39.59 -1.66
CA LYS A 961 -25.35 -39.60 -2.95
C LYS A 961 -24.04 -38.82 -2.85
N SER A 962 -24.05 -37.69 -2.14
CA SER A 962 -22.86 -36.89 -1.87
C SER A 962 -21.83 -37.66 -1.05
N ILE A 963 -22.30 -38.46 -0.07
CA ILE A 963 -21.45 -39.36 0.71
C ILE A 963 -20.77 -40.38 -0.20
N GLU A 964 -21.51 -41.04 -1.10
CA GLU A 964 -20.95 -42.01 -2.04
C GLU A 964 -19.88 -41.39 -2.96
N MET A 965 -20.16 -40.22 -3.53
CA MET A 965 -19.20 -39.48 -4.36
C MET A 965 -17.92 -39.11 -3.60
N ASN A 966 -18.07 -38.63 -2.37
CA ASN A 966 -16.94 -38.27 -1.51
C ASN A 966 -16.11 -39.51 -1.15
N ASP A 967 -16.77 -40.64 -0.84
CA ASP A 967 -16.10 -41.90 -0.51
C ASP A 967 -15.30 -42.44 -1.70
N GLU A 968 -15.82 -42.35 -2.92
CA GLU A 968 -15.08 -42.74 -4.13
C GLU A 968 -13.82 -41.90 -4.34
N ALA A 969 -13.92 -40.59 -4.15
CA ALA A 969 -12.79 -39.68 -4.25
C ALA A 969 -11.72 -39.95 -3.17
N ILE A 970 -12.15 -40.22 -1.94
CA ILE A 970 -11.25 -40.61 -0.84
C ILE A 970 -10.53 -41.92 -1.16
N LYS A 971 -11.24 -42.94 -1.65
CA LYS A 971 -10.67 -44.25 -2.01
C LYS A 971 -9.62 -44.18 -3.12
N LYS A 972 -9.75 -43.23 -4.04
CA LYS A 972 -8.75 -42.99 -5.11
C LYS A 972 -7.48 -42.29 -4.60
N SER A 973 -7.53 -41.67 -3.43
CA SER A 973 -6.48 -40.78 -2.93
C SER A 973 -5.39 -41.52 -2.15
N LYS A 974 -4.13 -41.10 -2.34
CA LYS A 974 -2.96 -41.61 -1.61
C LYS A 974 -2.52 -40.69 -0.48
N THR A 975 -2.84 -39.40 -0.59
CA THR A 975 -2.63 -38.42 0.48
C THR A 975 -3.93 -37.65 0.70
N ILE A 976 -4.37 -37.51 1.95
CA ILE A 976 -5.64 -36.88 2.31
C ILE A 976 -5.37 -35.81 3.38
N VAL A 977 -5.90 -34.61 3.15
CA VAL A 977 -5.86 -33.49 4.11
C VAL A 977 -7.28 -33.08 4.41
N TRP A 978 -7.71 -33.23 5.65
CA TRP A 978 -9.08 -32.90 6.03
C TRP A 978 -9.15 -31.76 7.03
N ASN A 979 -9.83 -30.68 6.66
CA ASN A 979 -10.08 -29.51 7.50
C ASN A 979 -11.54 -29.03 7.42
N GLY A 980 -12.37 -29.54 8.34
CA GLY A 980 -13.74 -29.09 8.57
C GLY A 980 -14.78 -30.20 8.37
N PRO A 981 -15.73 -30.40 9.31
CA PRO A 981 -16.82 -31.37 9.17
C PRO A 981 -17.72 -31.11 7.96
N MET A 982 -18.44 -32.15 7.53
CA MET A 982 -19.35 -32.10 6.38
C MET A 982 -20.78 -31.67 6.74
N GLY A 983 -21.09 -31.65 8.04
CA GLY A 983 -22.39 -31.27 8.61
C GLY A 983 -22.24 -30.89 10.08
N VAL A 984 -23.37 -30.63 10.75
CA VAL A 984 -23.45 -30.31 12.18
C VAL A 984 -23.32 -31.59 13.01
N PHE A 985 -22.13 -32.18 12.99
CA PHE A 985 -21.83 -33.49 13.57
C PHE A 985 -22.01 -33.57 15.09
N GLU A 986 -22.16 -32.44 15.77
CA GLU A 986 -22.52 -32.36 17.18
C GLU A 986 -23.92 -32.91 17.45
N MET A 987 -24.81 -32.86 16.46
CA MET A 987 -26.18 -33.35 16.48
C MET A 987 -26.28 -34.72 15.80
N GLU A 988 -26.88 -35.71 16.48
CA GLU A 988 -26.96 -37.09 15.99
C GLU A 988 -27.74 -37.21 14.67
N ALA A 989 -28.73 -36.33 14.45
CA ALA A 989 -29.48 -36.28 13.21
C ALA A 989 -28.64 -35.85 11.98
N PHE A 990 -27.53 -35.13 12.19
CA PHE A 990 -26.72 -34.49 11.15
C PHE A 990 -25.23 -34.89 11.19
N GLU A 991 -24.92 -36.04 11.81
CA GLU A 991 -23.53 -36.53 11.94
C GLU A 991 -23.10 -37.54 10.87
N LYS A 992 -24.07 -38.10 10.12
CA LYS A 992 -23.87 -39.26 9.23
C LYS A 992 -22.81 -38.99 8.16
N GLY A 993 -22.87 -37.84 7.48
CA GLY A 993 -21.92 -37.49 6.42
C GLY A 993 -20.49 -37.39 6.93
N THR A 994 -20.30 -36.72 8.08
CA THR A 994 -18.98 -36.59 8.71
C THR A 994 -18.46 -37.94 9.21
N LYS A 995 -19.32 -38.77 9.81
CA LYS A 995 -18.94 -40.08 10.34
C LYS A 995 -18.53 -41.05 9.23
N GLN A 996 -19.31 -41.13 8.16
CA GLN A 996 -19.03 -42.04 7.04
C GLN A 996 -17.71 -41.70 6.36
N MET A 997 -17.45 -40.42 6.08
CA MET A 997 -16.17 -40.01 5.50
C MET A 997 -14.99 -40.31 6.44
N MET A 998 -15.15 -40.21 7.76
CA MET A 998 -14.12 -40.60 8.72
C MET A 998 -13.81 -42.10 8.64
N GLU A 999 -14.83 -42.95 8.58
CA GLU A 999 -14.68 -44.40 8.45
C GLU A 999 -13.95 -44.77 7.15
N THR A 1000 -14.29 -44.12 6.03
CA THR A 1000 -13.61 -44.31 4.75
C THR A 1000 -12.15 -43.87 4.80
N ILE A 1001 -11.85 -42.71 5.40
CA ILE A 1001 -10.48 -42.21 5.58
C ILE A 1001 -9.66 -43.18 6.43
N VAL A 1002 -10.22 -43.72 7.51
CA VAL A 1002 -9.57 -44.74 8.34
C VAL A 1002 -9.26 -45.99 7.53
N SER A 1003 -10.21 -46.45 6.71
CA SER A 1003 -10.01 -47.63 5.85
C SER A 1003 -8.83 -47.44 4.89
N VAL A 1004 -8.81 -46.34 4.14
CA VAL A 1004 -7.74 -46.10 3.15
C VAL A 1004 -6.39 -45.82 3.80
N THR A 1005 -6.41 -45.26 5.02
CA THR A 1005 -5.19 -45.08 5.82
C THR A 1005 -4.59 -46.43 6.21
N LYS A 1006 -5.43 -47.40 6.59
CA LYS A 1006 -5.00 -48.77 6.87
C LYS A 1006 -4.38 -49.45 5.64
N ASP A 1007 -4.87 -49.10 4.45
CA ASP A 1007 -4.34 -49.58 3.16
C ASP A 1007 -3.09 -48.82 2.68
N GLY A 1008 -2.57 -47.89 3.49
CA GLY A 1008 -1.30 -47.20 3.26
C GLY A 1008 -1.41 -45.77 2.73
N ALA A 1009 -2.60 -45.18 2.65
CA ALA A 1009 -2.74 -43.75 2.36
C ALA A 1009 -2.29 -42.89 3.57
N VAL A 1010 -1.72 -41.72 3.30
CA VAL A 1010 -1.36 -40.76 4.36
C VAL A 1010 -2.55 -39.84 4.63
N SER A 1011 -3.11 -39.87 5.83
CA SER A 1011 -4.22 -39.01 6.25
C SER A 1011 -3.79 -38.00 7.32
N VAL A 1012 -3.95 -36.72 7.02
CA VAL A 1012 -3.66 -35.61 7.94
C VAL A 1012 -4.96 -34.87 8.26
N ILE A 1013 -5.38 -34.96 9.52
CA ILE A 1013 -6.57 -34.28 10.03
C ILE A 1013 -6.14 -32.95 10.67
N GLY A 1014 -6.75 -31.85 10.22
CA GLY A 1014 -6.51 -30.51 10.74
C GLY A 1014 -7.80 -29.78 11.12
N GLY A 1015 -7.65 -28.75 11.96
CA GLY A 1015 -8.78 -27.95 12.46
C GLY A 1015 -9.40 -28.53 13.75
N GLY A 1016 -9.89 -27.64 14.61
CA GLY A 1016 -10.40 -28.01 15.93
C GLY A 1016 -11.63 -28.93 15.87
N ASP A 1017 -12.57 -28.63 14.97
CA ASP A 1017 -13.83 -29.37 14.87
C ASP A 1017 -13.61 -30.77 14.28
N THR A 1018 -12.77 -30.89 13.24
CA THR A 1018 -12.41 -32.19 12.65
C THR A 1018 -11.65 -33.08 13.65
N ALA A 1019 -10.74 -32.50 14.45
CA ALA A 1019 -10.06 -33.24 15.51
C ALA A 1019 -11.03 -33.67 16.63
N THR A 1020 -12.04 -32.86 16.92
CA THR A 1020 -13.12 -33.23 17.86
C THR A 1020 -13.97 -34.37 17.30
N ALA A 1021 -14.26 -34.38 16.00
CA ALA A 1021 -14.92 -35.49 15.33
C ALA A 1021 -14.08 -36.78 15.39
N CYS A 1022 -12.76 -36.71 15.14
CA CYS A 1022 -11.85 -37.86 15.33
C CYS A 1022 -11.93 -38.44 16.75
N LYS A 1023 -12.00 -37.57 17.76
CA LYS A 1023 -12.11 -37.98 19.15
C LYS A 1023 -13.48 -38.58 19.46
N LYS A 1024 -14.57 -37.99 18.95
CA LYS A 1024 -15.94 -38.49 19.12
C LYS A 1024 -16.11 -39.91 18.55
N TYR A 1025 -15.46 -40.19 17.42
CA TYR A 1025 -15.55 -41.49 16.73
C TYR A 1025 -14.42 -42.47 17.09
N ASP A 1026 -13.56 -42.12 18.05
CA ASP A 1026 -12.44 -42.96 18.48
C ASP A 1026 -11.51 -43.38 17.32
N THR A 1027 -11.14 -42.41 16.48
CA THR A 1027 -10.30 -42.61 15.28
C THR A 1027 -8.97 -41.87 15.32
N VAL A 1028 -8.62 -41.20 16.42
CA VAL A 1028 -7.37 -40.42 16.57
C VAL A 1028 -6.13 -41.28 16.28
N ASP A 1029 -6.09 -42.51 16.77
CA ASP A 1029 -4.98 -43.45 16.55
C ASP A 1029 -5.10 -44.25 15.25
N LYS A 1030 -6.19 -44.08 14.50
CA LYS A 1030 -6.50 -44.80 13.27
C LYS A 1030 -6.20 -43.99 12.00
N VAL A 1031 -6.00 -42.68 12.13
CA VAL A 1031 -5.52 -41.78 11.07
C VAL A 1031 -4.01 -41.61 11.16
N SER A 1032 -3.32 -41.22 10.08
CA SER A 1032 -1.86 -41.10 10.12
C SER A 1032 -1.40 -39.99 11.07
N HIS A 1033 -2.09 -38.86 11.04
CA HIS A 1033 -1.81 -37.74 11.94
C HIS A 1033 -3.05 -36.89 12.22
N CYS A 1034 -3.41 -36.77 13.50
CA CYS A 1034 -4.40 -35.81 13.97
C CYS A 1034 -3.69 -34.59 14.56
N SER A 1035 -3.67 -33.49 13.82
CA SER A 1035 -2.92 -32.29 14.20
C SER A 1035 -3.53 -31.60 15.42
N THR A 1036 -2.65 -31.19 16.33
CA THR A 1036 -2.99 -30.45 17.56
C THR A 1036 -2.78 -28.94 17.41
N GLY A 1037 -2.25 -28.50 16.26
CA GLY A 1037 -1.84 -27.13 16.02
C GLY A 1037 -2.96 -26.11 15.86
N GLY A 1038 -4.19 -26.54 15.61
CA GLY A 1038 -5.35 -25.66 15.41
C GLY A 1038 -5.07 -24.56 14.38
N GLY A 1039 -4.97 -23.31 14.83
CA GLY A 1039 -4.65 -22.17 13.98
C GLY A 1039 -3.25 -22.22 13.34
N ALA A 1040 -2.26 -22.87 13.98
CA ALA A 1040 -0.93 -23.04 13.39
C ALA A 1040 -0.96 -23.97 12.17
N SER A 1041 -1.71 -25.07 12.27
CA SER A 1041 -1.93 -26.01 11.17
C SER A 1041 -2.62 -25.32 9.99
N LEU A 1042 -3.62 -24.47 10.29
CA LEU A 1042 -4.34 -23.69 9.27
C LEU A 1042 -3.39 -22.72 8.56
N GLU A 1043 -2.64 -21.90 9.30
CA GLU A 1043 -1.70 -20.93 8.71
C GLU A 1043 -0.60 -21.62 7.89
N LEU A 1044 -0.14 -22.81 8.33
CA LEU A 1044 0.81 -23.61 7.55
C LEU A 1044 0.20 -24.11 6.23
N LEU A 1045 -1.03 -24.62 6.28
CA LEU A 1045 -1.76 -25.05 5.07
C LEU A 1045 -2.16 -23.88 4.16
N GLU A 1046 -2.24 -22.64 4.68
CA GLU A 1046 -2.37 -21.41 3.88
C GLU A 1046 -1.05 -20.96 3.24
N GLY A 1047 0.08 -21.60 3.57
CA GLY A 1047 1.41 -21.27 3.02
C GLY A 1047 2.12 -20.13 3.75
N LYS A 1048 1.69 -19.79 4.98
CA LYS A 1048 2.39 -18.79 5.81
C LYS A 1048 3.62 -19.41 6.48
N LEU A 1049 4.63 -18.57 6.67
CA LEU A 1049 5.80 -18.92 7.48
C LEU A 1049 5.42 -18.89 8.97
N LEU A 1050 5.61 -20.00 9.68
CA LEU A 1050 5.41 -20.07 11.13
C LEU A 1050 6.65 -19.52 11.87
N PRO A 1051 6.57 -18.40 12.61
CA PRO A 1051 7.74 -17.80 13.27
C PRO A 1051 8.49 -18.73 14.22
N GLY A 1052 7.77 -19.56 14.98
CA GLY A 1052 8.37 -20.52 15.91
C GLY A 1052 9.13 -21.65 15.20
N VAL A 1053 8.68 -22.08 14.01
CA VAL A 1053 9.39 -23.08 13.20
C VAL A 1053 10.59 -22.45 12.48
N ALA A 1054 10.42 -21.23 11.96
CA ALA A 1054 11.48 -20.49 11.29
C ALA A 1054 12.65 -20.09 12.20
N ALA A 1055 12.40 -20.07 13.52
CA ALA A 1055 13.41 -19.80 14.54
C ALA A 1055 14.29 -21.01 14.86
N LEU A 1056 13.86 -22.23 14.54
CA LEU A 1056 14.64 -23.45 14.77
C LEU A 1056 15.82 -23.56 13.79
N ASP A 1057 16.86 -24.28 14.21
CA ASP A 1057 18.00 -24.55 13.35
C ASP A 1057 17.63 -25.60 12.29
N ASP A 1058 18.25 -25.50 11.11
CA ASP A 1058 18.05 -26.47 10.03
C ASP A 1058 18.69 -27.82 10.40
N ALA A 1059 18.10 -28.92 9.92
CA ALA A 1059 18.51 -30.30 10.24
C ALA A 1059 19.86 -30.70 9.64
#